data_AF-A0A090CS79-F1
#
_entry.id   AF-A0A090CS79-F1
#
_cell.length_a   1.000
_cell.length_b   1.000
_cell.length_c   1.000
_cell.angle_alpha   90.00
_cell.angle_beta   90.00
_cell.angle_gamma   90.00
#
_symmetry.space_group_name_H-M   'P 1'
#
loop_
_entity.id
_entity.type
_entity.pdbx_description
1 polymer ?
#
loop_
_entity_poly.entity_id
_entity_poly.type
_entity_poly.pdbx_seq_one_letter_code
_entity_poly.pdbx_strand_id
1 'polypeptide(L)'
;MTAAKSIESSWTPQVLIFGRGLLTPEADVIGITTTGLAKNIAMLRGIGAKVVICEEAAEVMEPHLISAMMPGIEHLIQIGDHRQLRPQINNYGFSVETSRGKKFQLDRSQFERRAEGEPGLAPLPVAQLNVQRRMRPEISSLIRTVYPDLKGHDCVQNFPGVTGMREHLFWLNHQHPEDGRYDGAKVKSHSNSWEVSMSTALVRHLVRQGEYKSTDIALLTPYTGQLQKLMAALSGDFEVFLSDRDLEKLADDGFGHADGVESDSVDSVDDAPRIEHNRGRMLQKTALVNAIQLATVDNFQGEEAKVIIVSLVRSNSNNEIGFLRTENRVNVLLSRAQHGMYLIGNARTYRGVNIWDDVYQQLAERGAVGDSIALCCRHPDIPIVCSNPDEFLRRSPEGGCTLRCDQRLDPCGHRCPAMCHSQALHDVFSCSQPCPRIRTTCQHACPKLCGEDCGPCRVTVTDVELPCGHIADEVECCQTPHPETIRCLHPVTKIVPDCKHKVKVPCETDVSQYYHCPTPCEATLACGDRCTGQCGTCQHSHKECQRICRLPPSTCNHLCARKCHSGELCGSCCQPCQPCHKPCAPCIEKCGWACEHMGQCSLPCAAPCDRLPCDKRCSRKLKCGHQCPSFCGEECPEDLCQLCCQDERRQRRVDVLEWKLYREVDLDDSSIVVLSCGHFFTGETLDGSLGMTQVYTTNSNGEYNGLRDIAGTLSTSGVPSCPDCRIPIRQFATRRYNRVVNKAVMDETIKRFFVDGRRRLQELQQRLAAATAKLSLDNIPEWDDTVPRSGTSSVLRDRHRELNRINLTLGIAKQQMDTEHQPAKKLFDAIVSSRRRQLKTLSMEQRLPELSLTGPPPAYNSQVLLEAEALHLQVRAAILQDKMRIAAKVPELQEGLKNADRPGADVPGLMKDCMEGIKKSREWKLPRLVISLSQLYAQTSQLAGRYSAQYRARTVEWRDYGATAGELLIEALQLCGTFEDGESFREDVQEALKALKSTRYEKVSREEVKAIKLAMVSGFGGMSTNSGHWYNCQNGHPFAIGECGMPMEVARCPECGARIGGLDHELVDGVSRAQGME
;
A
#
# COMPACT_ATOMS: atom_id res chain seq x y z
N MET A 1 53.37 14.18 0.98
CA MET A 1 52.00 14.40 0.47
C MET A 1 52.00 14.54 -1.07
N THR A 2 52.67 13.62 -1.79
CA THR A 2 52.88 13.73 -3.25
C THR A 2 53.05 12.36 -3.95
N ALA A 3 52.44 11.29 -3.42
CA ALA A 3 52.52 9.95 -4.04
C ALA A 3 51.19 9.15 -3.98
N ALA A 4 50.06 9.80 -3.73
CA ALA A 4 48.76 9.11 -3.53
C ALA A 4 47.67 9.51 -4.55
N LYS A 5 48.02 10.15 -5.68
CA LYS A 5 47.06 10.65 -6.68
C LYS A 5 47.03 9.88 -8.02
N SER A 6 47.66 8.71 -8.10
CA SER A 6 47.79 7.97 -9.37
C SER A 6 47.19 6.56 -9.38
N ILE A 7 46.28 6.21 -8.45
CA ILE A 7 45.66 4.87 -8.39
C ILE A 7 44.11 4.95 -8.38
N GLU A 8 43.49 6.02 -8.90
CA GLU A 8 42.01 6.16 -8.90
C GLU A 8 41.30 5.77 -10.21
N SER A 9 41.99 5.22 -11.21
CA SER A 9 41.38 4.99 -12.54
C SER A 9 41.14 3.53 -12.95
N SER A 10 41.07 2.55 -12.03
CA SER A 10 40.82 1.16 -12.44
C SER A 10 40.09 0.23 -11.45
N TRP A 11 39.41 0.76 -10.43
CA TRP A 11 38.68 -0.08 -9.46
C TRP A 11 37.20 0.31 -9.40
N THR A 12 36.39 -0.34 -10.23
CA THR A 12 34.93 -0.37 -10.05
C THR A 12 34.55 -1.71 -9.41
N PRO A 13 34.39 -1.81 -8.08
CA PRO A 13 33.93 -3.06 -7.46
C PRO A 13 32.48 -3.32 -7.86
N GLN A 14 32.24 -4.46 -8.52
CA GLN A 14 30.88 -4.95 -8.77
C GLN A 14 30.32 -5.53 -7.45
N VAL A 15 29.55 -4.72 -6.72
CA VAL A 15 28.83 -5.16 -5.53
C VAL A 15 27.52 -5.82 -5.95
N LEU A 16 27.41 -7.14 -5.80
CA LEU A 16 26.16 -7.87 -6.02
C LEU A 16 25.40 -8.03 -4.69
N ILE A 17 24.25 -7.37 -4.57
CA ILE A 17 23.30 -7.53 -3.46
C ILE A 17 22.32 -8.64 -3.84
N PHE A 18 22.22 -9.68 -3.01
CA PHE A 18 21.56 -10.93 -3.40
C PHE A 18 20.02 -10.82 -3.44
N GLY A 19 19.44 -11.02 -4.62
CA GLY A 19 18.00 -11.18 -4.86
C GLY A 19 17.74 -12.04 -6.11
N ARG A 20 17.76 -13.38 -5.96
CA ARG A 20 17.28 -14.38 -6.95
C ARG A 20 18.14 -14.70 -8.20
N GLY A 21 19.48 -14.62 -8.18
CA GLY A 21 20.35 -15.03 -9.30
C GLY A 21 21.47 -16.02 -8.94
N LEU A 22 21.89 -16.85 -9.90
CA LEU A 22 23.09 -17.71 -9.80
C LEU A 22 24.33 -16.85 -9.48
N LEU A 23 25.13 -17.28 -8.50
CA LEU A 23 26.43 -16.66 -8.19
C LEU A 23 27.39 -16.85 -9.36
N THR A 24 27.88 -15.75 -9.93
CA THR A 24 29.01 -15.78 -10.86
C THR A 24 30.33 -15.73 -10.06
N PRO A 25 31.35 -16.51 -10.43
CA PRO A 25 32.66 -16.48 -9.77
C PRO A 25 33.46 -15.17 -9.99
N GLU A 26 32.85 -14.13 -10.55
CA GLU A 26 33.50 -12.86 -10.94
C GLU A 26 33.32 -11.73 -9.91
N ALA A 27 32.52 -11.93 -8.85
CA ALA A 27 32.26 -10.89 -7.86
C ALA A 27 33.38 -10.77 -6.81
N ASP A 28 33.91 -9.55 -6.63
CA ASP A 28 34.97 -9.28 -5.63
C ASP A 28 34.45 -9.28 -4.19
N VAL A 29 33.22 -8.81 -3.98
CA VAL A 29 32.57 -8.70 -2.66
C VAL A 29 31.15 -9.21 -2.73
N ILE A 30 30.79 -10.10 -1.79
CA ILE A 30 29.45 -10.68 -1.69
C ILE A 30 28.81 -10.22 -0.38
N GLY A 31 27.78 -9.39 -0.48
CA GLY A 31 26.97 -8.97 0.67
C GLY A 31 25.85 -9.97 0.95
N ILE A 32 25.80 -10.52 2.17
CA ILE A 32 24.76 -11.48 2.57
C ILE A 32 24.46 -11.37 4.07
N THR A 33 23.20 -11.58 4.45
CA THR A 33 22.82 -11.70 5.87
C THR A 33 23.26 -13.05 6.44
N THR A 34 23.44 -13.14 7.76
CA THR A 34 23.85 -14.39 8.43
C THR A 34 22.83 -15.53 8.23
N THR A 35 21.54 -15.19 8.18
CA THR A 35 20.47 -16.15 7.84
C THR A 35 20.49 -16.54 6.36
N GLY A 36 20.79 -15.60 5.46
CA GLY A 36 21.00 -15.86 4.05
C GLY A 36 22.19 -16.79 3.79
N LEU A 37 23.27 -16.61 4.55
CA LEU A 37 24.45 -17.49 4.53
C LEU A 37 24.08 -18.91 4.94
N ALA A 38 23.35 -19.07 6.04
CA ALA A 38 22.91 -20.38 6.51
C ALA A 38 22.03 -21.10 5.46
N LYS A 39 21.14 -20.37 4.78
CA LYS A 39 20.28 -20.92 3.71
C LYS A 39 21.07 -21.37 2.48
N ASN A 40 22.16 -20.68 2.14
CA ASN A 40 22.92 -20.88 0.89
C ASN A 40 24.32 -21.45 1.10
N ILE A 41 24.58 -22.09 2.25
CA ILE A 41 25.93 -22.53 2.64
C ILE A 41 26.58 -23.49 1.63
N ALA A 42 25.79 -24.36 0.98
CA ALA A 42 26.29 -25.29 -0.02
C ALA A 42 26.83 -24.57 -1.26
N MET A 43 26.16 -23.48 -1.67
CA MET A 43 26.55 -22.66 -2.80
C MET A 43 27.80 -21.82 -2.46
N LEU A 44 27.82 -21.22 -1.26
CA LEU A 44 28.94 -20.39 -0.80
C LEU A 44 30.25 -21.17 -0.60
N ARG A 45 30.16 -22.44 -0.16
CA ARG A 45 31.33 -23.33 -0.08
C ARG A 45 32.02 -23.54 -1.42
N GLY A 46 31.28 -23.50 -2.53
CA GLY A 46 31.84 -23.64 -3.88
C GLY A 46 32.68 -22.44 -4.34
N ILE A 47 32.54 -21.28 -3.69
CA ILE A 47 33.25 -20.04 -4.05
C ILE A 47 34.71 -20.09 -3.58
N GLY A 48 34.99 -20.83 -2.49
CA GLY A 48 36.34 -20.87 -1.90
C GLY A 48 36.79 -19.53 -1.32
N ALA A 49 35.86 -18.77 -0.72
CA ALA A 49 36.19 -17.50 -0.07
C ALA A 49 37.27 -17.68 1.01
N LYS A 50 38.24 -16.76 1.04
CA LYS A 50 39.35 -16.76 2.02
C LYS A 50 39.12 -15.82 3.19
N VAL A 51 38.32 -14.76 2.99
CA VAL A 51 38.09 -13.70 3.97
C VAL A 51 36.60 -13.56 4.20
N VAL A 52 36.19 -13.52 5.47
CA VAL A 52 34.82 -13.15 5.88
C VAL A 52 34.89 -11.96 6.81
N ILE A 53 34.07 -10.94 6.53
CA ILE A 53 33.88 -9.77 7.37
C ILE A 53 32.44 -9.83 7.89
N CYS A 54 32.28 -9.84 9.21
CA CYS A 54 30.99 -9.78 9.88
C CYS A 54 30.85 -8.42 10.57
N GLU A 55 29.97 -7.57 10.05
CA GLU A 55 29.51 -6.36 10.72
C GLU A 55 28.45 -6.70 11.77
N GLU A 56 28.29 -5.86 12.79
CA GLU A 56 27.41 -6.07 13.96
C GLU A 56 27.58 -7.45 14.62
N ALA A 57 28.82 -7.97 14.65
CA ALA A 57 29.12 -9.31 15.14
C ALA A 57 28.72 -9.53 16.62
N ALA A 58 28.57 -8.45 17.39
CA ALA A 58 28.08 -8.50 18.77
C ALA A 58 26.59 -8.82 18.88
N GLU A 59 25.79 -8.51 17.86
CA GLU A 59 24.35 -8.80 17.77
C GLU A 59 24.06 -10.15 17.09
N VAL A 60 25.10 -10.80 16.53
CA VAL A 60 24.97 -12.09 15.85
C VAL A 60 25.11 -13.25 16.84
N MET A 61 24.14 -14.16 16.82
CA MET A 61 24.21 -15.42 17.57
C MET A 61 25.46 -16.21 17.15
N GLU A 62 26.22 -16.69 18.12
CA GLU A 62 27.45 -17.44 17.87
C GLU A 62 27.29 -18.63 16.88
N PRO A 63 26.22 -19.46 16.95
CA PRO A 63 25.99 -20.52 15.96
C PRO A 63 25.95 -20.02 14.52
N HIS A 64 25.39 -18.84 14.26
CA HIS A 64 25.36 -18.27 12.91
C HIS A 64 26.77 -17.91 12.43
N LEU A 65 27.60 -17.34 13.31
CA LEU A 65 28.96 -16.96 12.97
C LEU A 65 29.86 -18.20 12.75
N ILE A 66 29.66 -19.25 13.55
CA ILE A 66 30.32 -20.55 13.34
C ILE A 66 29.94 -21.12 11.96
N SER A 67 28.69 -20.98 11.53
CA SER A 67 28.27 -21.45 10.19
C SER A 67 28.99 -20.72 9.04
N ALA A 68 29.46 -19.49 9.27
CA ALA A 68 30.22 -18.70 8.32
C ALA A 68 31.71 -19.11 8.22
N MET A 69 32.23 -19.87 9.17
CA MET A 69 33.59 -20.43 9.18
C MET A 69 33.69 -21.64 8.23
N MET A 70 33.45 -21.41 6.93
CA MET A 70 33.48 -22.44 5.90
C MET A 70 34.91 -22.97 5.66
N PRO A 71 35.06 -24.21 5.15
CA PRO A 71 36.37 -24.73 4.74
C PRO A 71 37.00 -23.82 3.68
N GLY A 72 38.23 -23.34 3.92
CA GLY A 72 38.96 -22.42 3.02
C GLY A 72 39.10 -20.99 3.55
N ILE A 73 38.39 -20.63 4.63
CA ILE A 73 38.55 -19.33 5.29
C ILE A 73 39.91 -19.25 5.99
N GLU A 74 40.69 -18.24 5.63
CA GLU A 74 42.00 -17.91 6.21
C GLU A 74 41.88 -16.72 7.20
N HIS A 75 40.95 -15.79 6.95
CA HIS A 75 40.72 -14.61 7.79
C HIS A 75 39.23 -14.41 8.14
N LEU A 76 38.94 -14.28 9.43
CA LEU A 76 37.63 -13.87 9.94
C LEU A 76 37.78 -12.53 10.68
N ILE A 77 37.11 -11.49 10.18
CA ILE A 77 37.10 -10.15 10.76
C ILE A 77 35.73 -9.92 11.37
N GLN A 78 35.68 -9.64 12.67
CA GLN A 78 34.45 -9.35 13.39
C GLN A 78 34.47 -7.88 13.81
N ILE A 79 33.47 -7.13 13.38
CA ILE A 79 33.27 -5.73 13.71
C ILE A 79 31.96 -5.67 14.49
N GLY A 80 31.99 -5.12 15.70
CA GLY A 80 30.81 -5.02 16.54
C GLY A 80 31.15 -4.45 17.90
N ASP A 81 30.12 -4.29 18.72
CA ASP A 81 30.23 -3.69 20.04
C ASP A 81 29.47 -4.50 21.08
N HIS A 82 30.20 -5.27 21.88
CA HIS A 82 29.64 -6.12 22.95
C HIS A 82 29.02 -5.33 24.11
N ARG A 83 29.18 -4.00 24.14
CA ARG A 83 28.53 -3.10 25.09
C ARG A 83 27.20 -2.52 24.55
N GLN A 84 26.82 -2.84 23.31
CA GLN A 84 25.50 -2.57 22.72
C GLN A 84 24.62 -3.83 22.72
N LEU A 85 23.54 -3.93 21.93
CA LEU A 85 22.62 -5.05 22.05
C LEU A 85 23.29 -6.41 21.78
N ARG A 86 22.81 -7.40 22.52
CA ARG A 86 23.12 -8.81 22.34
C ARG A 86 22.14 -9.45 21.34
N PRO A 87 22.48 -10.62 20.77
CA PRO A 87 21.57 -11.38 19.92
C PRO A 87 20.24 -11.68 20.63
N GLN A 88 19.14 -11.49 19.91
CA GLN A 88 17.80 -11.76 20.44
C GLN A 88 17.52 -13.26 20.51
N ILE A 89 16.95 -13.71 21.63
CA ILE A 89 16.53 -15.10 21.85
C ILE A 89 15.06 -15.19 22.23
N ASN A 90 14.34 -16.16 21.67
CA ASN A 90 12.89 -16.32 21.92
C ASN A 90 12.58 -16.71 23.37
N ASN A 91 13.48 -17.43 24.04
CA ASN A 91 13.30 -17.86 25.41
C ASN A 91 14.28 -17.13 26.33
N TYR A 92 13.78 -16.03 26.92
CA TYR A 92 14.51 -15.21 27.88
C TYR A 92 15.10 -15.99 29.07
N GLY A 93 14.52 -17.15 29.44
CA GLY A 93 15.05 -18.02 30.49
C GLY A 93 16.42 -18.65 30.18
N PHE A 94 16.95 -18.46 28.98
CA PHE A 94 18.31 -18.84 28.59
C PHE A 94 19.26 -17.64 28.40
N SER A 95 18.78 -16.42 28.63
CA SER A 95 19.59 -15.20 28.54
C SER A 95 20.57 -15.10 29.70
N VAL A 96 21.76 -14.56 29.46
CA VAL A 96 22.76 -14.20 30.50
C VAL A 96 22.13 -13.34 31.61
N GLU A 97 21.08 -12.59 31.31
CA GLU A 97 20.35 -11.74 32.25
C GLU A 97 19.54 -12.53 33.30
N THR A 98 19.27 -13.82 33.05
CA THR A 98 18.52 -14.67 33.98
C THR A 98 19.43 -15.59 34.79
N SER A 99 19.04 -15.89 36.03
CA SER A 99 19.77 -16.82 36.91
C SER A 99 19.97 -18.21 36.28
N ARG A 100 18.99 -18.66 35.47
CA ARG A 100 19.07 -19.93 34.74
C ARG A 100 19.97 -19.80 33.50
N GLY A 101 19.84 -18.71 32.75
CA GLY A 101 20.55 -18.50 31.50
C GLY A 101 22.03 -18.15 31.66
N LYS A 102 22.51 -17.71 32.84
CA LYS A 102 23.96 -17.62 33.13
C LYS A 102 24.75 -18.91 32.85
N LYS A 103 24.09 -20.08 32.89
CA LYS A 103 24.71 -21.37 32.55
C LYS A 103 24.76 -21.64 31.04
N PHE A 104 23.82 -21.10 30.28
CA PHE A 104 23.64 -21.41 28.86
C PHE A 104 24.18 -20.31 27.94
N GLN A 105 23.94 -19.04 28.30
CA GLN A 105 24.48 -17.85 27.65
C GLN A 105 24.20 -17.80 26.13
N LEU A 106 22.99 -18.15 25.70
CA LEU A 106 22.66 -18.26 24.28
C LEU A 106 22.63 -16.91 23.55
N ASP A 107 22.41 -15.84 24.29
CA ASP A 107 22.50 -14.44 23.85
C ASP A 107 23.90 -13.85 24.06
N ARG A 108 24.93 -14.65 24.38
CA ARG A 108 26.32 -14.17 24.36
C ARG A 108 26.90 -14.41 22.97
N SER A 109 27.23 -13.34 22.26
CA SER A 109 27.84 -13.47 20.93
C SER A 109 29.26 -14.03 21.02
N GLN A 110 29.73 -14.59 19.90
CA GLN A 110 31.13 -15.02 19.83
C GLN A 110 32.08 -13.84 20.04
N PHE A 111 31.74 -12.67 19.49
CA PHE A 111 32.51 -11.45 19.64
C PHE A 111 32.68 -11.08 21.12
N GLU A 112 31.59 -11.02 21.88
CA GLU A 112 31.60 -10.75 23.32
C GLU A 112 32.43 -11.78 24.09
N ARG A 113 32.20 -13.07 23.81
CA ARG A 113 32.93 -14.17 24.47
C ARG A 113 34.43 -14.05 24.27
N ARG A 114 34.86 -13.69 23.07
CA ARG A 114 36.27 -13.57 22.69
C ARG A 114 36.90 -12.27 23.20
N ALA A 115 36.13 -11.18 23.28
CA ALA A 115 36.56 -9.89 23.80
C ALA A 115 36.78 -9.92 25.32
N GLU A 116 35.85 -10.49 26.08
CA GLU A 116 35.93 -10.58 27.54
C GLU A 116 36.78 -11.76 28.02
N GLY A 117 36.89 -12.82 27.20
CA GLY A 117 37.52 -14.07 27.56
C GLY A 117 36.61 -15.00 28.36
N GLU A 118 37.14 -16.18 28.68
CA GLU A 118 36.46 -17.20 29.48
C GLU A 118 37.45 -17.87 30.45
N PRO A 119 36.97 -18.50 31.54
CA PRO A 119 37.83 -19.28 32.43
C PRO A 119 38.63 -20.33 31.63
N GLY A 120 39.96 -20.19 31.61
CA GLY A 120 40.86 -21.06 30.86
C GLY A 120 41.23 -20.58 29.45
N LEU A 121 40.67 -19.46 28.99
CA LEU A 121 40.96 -18.86 27.69
C LEU A 121 41.12 -17.34 27.82
N ALA A 122 42.34 -16.85 27.62
CA ALA A 122 42.64 -15.43 27.66
C ALA A 122 41.82 -14.64 26.59
N PRO A 123 41.37 -13.42 26.91
CA PRO A 123 40.70 -12.55 25.95
C PRO A 123 41.59 -12.27 24.74
N LEU A 124 40.98 -12.20 23.56
CA LEU A 124 41.67 -11.75 22.35
C LEU A 124 41.90 -10.23 22.41
N PRO A 125 42.99 -9.72 21.81
CA PRO A 125 43.18 -8.29 21.65
C PRO A 125 42.07 -7.72 20.75
N VAL A 126 41.25 -6.81 21.31
CA VAL A 126 40.22 -6.07 20.58
C VAL A 126 40.77 -4.69 20.23
N ALA A 127 40.71 -4.32 18.95
CA ALA A 127 41.03 -2.97 18.51
C ALA A 127 39.80 -2.07 18.68
N GLN A 128 39.86 -1.11 19.61
CA GLN A 128 38.78 -0.16 19.87
C GLN A 128 38.99 1.15 19.12
N LEU A 129 37.95 1.63 18.43
CA LEU A 129 37.93 2.95 17.81
C LEU A 129 37.44 3.99 18.81
N ASN A 130 38.34 4.85 19.27
CA ASN A 130 38.06 5.78 20.38
C ASN A 130 37.52 7.15 19.93
N VAL A 131 37.40 7.44 18.64
CA VAL A 131 36.99 8.76 18.14
C VAL A 131 35.57 8.70 17.56
N GLN A 132 34.61 9.32 18.24
CA GLN A 132 33.22 9.39 17.80
C GLN A 132 32.95 10.67 16.99
N ARG A 133 32.10 10.54 15.96
CA ARG A 133 31.76 11.61 15.00
C ARG A 133 30.26 11.92 14.93
N ARG A 134 29.45 11.30 15.79
CA ARG A 134 27.98 11.36 15.75
C ARG A 134 27.42 12.35 16.75
N MET A 135 27.76 12.17 18.01
CA MET A 135 27.08 12.82 19.13
C MET A 135 27.79 14.10 19.50
N ARG A 136 27.00 15.12 19.86
CA ARG A 136 27.52 16.25 20.63
C ARG A 136 28.27 15.83 21.90
N PRO A 137 29.28 16.59 22.35
CA PRO A 137 30.02 16.31 23.58
C PRO A 137 29.12 16.08 24.80
N GLU A 138 28.05 16.86 24.91
CA GLU A 138 27.10 16.82 26.03
C GLU A 138 26.34 15.50 26.10
N ILE A 139 26.01 14.91 24.95
CA ILE A 139 25.33 13.62 24.83
C ILE A 139 26.34 12.49 25.00
N SER A 140 27.50 12.58 24.33
CA SER A 140 28.55 11.57 24.39
C SER A 140 29.10 11.36 25.80
N SER A 141 29.01 12.35 26.69
CA SER A 141 29.44 12.19 28.08
C SER A 141 28.60 11.16 28.84
N LEU A 142 27.31 11.03 28.51
CA LEU A 142 26.40 10.11 29.19
C LEU A 142 26.83 8.63 29.04
N ILE A 143 27.57 8.31 27.97
CA ILE A 143 28.04 6.95 27.70
C ILE A 143 29.53 6.76 28.01
N ARG A 144 30.24 7.78 28.55
CA ARG A 144 31.67 7.64 28.92
C ARG A 144 31.89 6.66 30.06
N THR A 145 30.87 6.44 30.89
CA THR A 145 30.88 5.40 31.93
C THR A 145 31.03 4.00 31.31
N VAL A 146 30.46 3.79 30.12
CA VAL A 146 30.59 2.56 29.34
C VAL A 146 31.88 2.56 28.52
N TYR A 147 32.27 3.72 27.96
CA TYR A 147 33.48 3.89 27.13
C TYR A 147 34.41 4.99 27.68
N PRO A 148 35.32 4.66 28.62
CA PRO A 148 36.17 5.65 29.27
C PRO A 148 37.09 6.42 28.33
N ASP A 149 37.60 5.75 27.29
CA ASP A 149 38.56 6.31 26.33
C ASP A 149 37.91 7.09 25.16
N LEU A 150 36.59 7.24 25.17
CA LEU A 150 35.85 7.88 24.08
C LEU A 150 36.19 9.37 23.94
N LYS A 151 36.54 9.80 22.73
CA LYS A 151 36.89 11.18 22.37
C LYS A 151 35.97 11.68 21.26
N GLY A 152 35.52 12.92 21.36
CA GLY A 152 34.78 13.57 20.28
C GLY A 152 35.74 14.06 19.19
N HIS A 153 35.39 13.85 17.93
CA HIS A 153 36.06 14.49 16.80
C HIS A 153 35.70 15.98 16.74
N ASP A 154 36.55 16.82 16.14
CA ASP A 154 36.31 18.27 16.05
C ASP A 154 35.00 18.64 15.32
N CYS A 155 34.51 17.75 14.45
CA CYS A 155 33.26 17.96 13.72
C CYS A 155 32.02 18.03 14.63
N VAL A 156 32.02 17.34 15.78
CA VAL A 156 30.86 17.31 16.68
C VAL A 156 30.80 18.51 17.63
N GLN A 157 31.88 19.27 17.75
CA GLN A 157 31.93 20.46 18.60
C GLN A 157 31.14 21.62 17.99
N ASN A 158 31.04 21.66 16.66
CA ASN A 158 30.46 22.77 15.90
C ASN A 158 29.04 22.49 15.37
N PHE A 159 28.33 21.50 15.93
CA PHE A 159 26.95 21.27 15.49
C PHE A 159 26.05 22.48 15.79
N PRO A 160 24.96 22.71 15.03
CA PRO A 160 23.96 23.73 15.32
C PRO A 160 23.01 23.28 16.44
N GLY A 161 22.62 24.22 17.30
CA GLY A 161 21.70 23.93 18.41
C GLY A 161 20.33 23.45 17.91
N VAL A 162 19.57 22.77 18.77
CA VAL A 162 18.21 22.33 18.42
C VAL A 162 17.28 23.54 18.37
N THR A 163 16.88 23.94 17.18
CA THR A 163 15.90 25.01 16.94
C THR A 163 14.59 24.72 17.66
N GLY A 164 14.08 25.71 18.39
CA GLY A 164 12.87 25.62 19.21
C GLY A 164 13.12 25.18 20.65
N MET A 165 14.34 24.77 21.00
CA MET A 165 14.69 24.25 22.32
C MET A 165 15.81 25.08 22.95
N ARG A 166 15.72 25.32 24.26
CA ARG A 166 16.76 26.09 24.99
C ARG A 166 17.96 25.20 25.32
N GLU A 167 17.67 23.99 25.77
CA GLU A 167 18.67 22.97 26.10
C GLU A 167 18.77 21.93 24.97
N HIS A 168 19.97 21.42 24.70
CA HIS A 168 20.20 20.37 23.72
C HIS A 168 20.02 18.96 24.31
N LEU A 169 20.14 18.85 25.62
CA LEU A 169 20.01 17.62 26.38
C LEU A 169 19.19 17.92 27.62
N PHE A 170 18.07 17.22 27.82
CA PHE A 170 17.19 17.50 28.96
C PHE A 170 16.41 16.25 29.41
N TRP A 171 16.30 16.07 30.73
CA TRP A 171 15.40 15.10 31.36
C TRP A 171 14.17 15.80 31.91
N LEU A 172 13.02 15.54 31.29
CA LEU A 172 11.71 15.94 31.79
C LEU A 172 11.21 14.91 32.80
N ASN A 173 11.26 15.28 34.07
CA ASN A 173 10.78 14.46 35.16
C ASN A 173 9.27 14.59 35.34
N HIS A 174 8.58 13.47 35.60
CA HIS A 174 7.17 13.46 35.96
C HIS A 174 6.85 12.34 36.95
N GLN A 175 5.70 12.43 37.63
CA GLN A 175 5.22 11.42 38.57
C GLN A 175 3.90 10.77 38.16
N HIS A 176 3.43 11.02 36.93
CA HIS A 176 2.21 10.40 36.39
C HIS A 176 2.39 8.88 36.28
N PRO A 177 1.49 8.07 36.87
CA PRO A 177 1.62 6.62 36.88
C PRO A 177 1.47 6.04 35.47
N GLU A 178 2.09 4.88 35.23
CA GLU A 178 1.84 4.09 34.01
C GLU A 178 0.38 3.61 33.96
N ASP A 179 -0.15 3.42 32.75
CA ASP A 179 -1.55 3.00 32.56
C ASP A 179 -1.76 1.58 33.12
N GLY A 180 -2.87 1.35 33.81
CA GLY A 180 -3.20 0.05 34.42
C GLY A 180 -3.41 -1.07 33.39
N ARG A 181 -3.14 -2.32 33.77
CA ARG A 181 -3.45 -3.49 32.94
C ARG A 181 -4.96 -3.55 32.72
N TYR A 182 -5.39 -3.44 31.46
CA TYR A 182 -6.79 -3.64 31.08
C TYR A 182 -7.18 -5.11 31.36
N ASP A 183 -8.28 -5.31 32.08
CA ASP A 183 -8.83 -6.63 32.34
C ASP A 183 -9.17 -7.34 31.02
N GLY A 184 -8.60 -8.53 30.81
CA GLY A 184 -9.12 -9.52 29.86
C GLY A 184 -8.24 -9.92 28.67
N ALA A 185 -7.22 -9.14 28.27
CA ALA A 185 -6.33 -9.49 27.17
C ALA A 185 -4.90 -9.78 27.68
N LYS A 186 -4.26 -10.83 27.16
CA LYS A 186 -2.87 -11.25 27.49
C LYS A 186 -1.82 -10.27 26.94
N VAL A 187 -1.97 -8.96 27.15
CA VAL A 187 -1.02 -7.96 26.66
C VAL A 187 0.15 -7.85 27.63
N LYS A 188 1.36 -8.18 27.17
CA LYS A 188 2.62 -8.13 27.95
C LYS A 188 3.27 -6.75 28.03
N SER A 189 2.76 -5.75 27.31
CA SER A 189 3.39 -4.43 27.18
C SER A 189 2.80 -3.35 28.10
N HIS A 190 3.62 -2.36 28.47
CA HIS A 190 3.25 -1.19 29.27
C HIS A 190 3.06 0.06 28.40
N SER A 191 2.33 1.06 28.91
CA SER A 191 2.13 2.37 28.28
C SER A 191 1.88 3.47 29.31
N ASN A 192 2.07 4.73 28.92
CA ASN A 192 1.82 5.91 29.74
C ASN A 192 1.18 7.00 28.88
N SER A 193 -0.12 7.21 29.06
CA SER A 193 -0.93 8.18 28.32
C SER A 193 -0.47 9.64 28.47
N TRP A 194 0.08 10.02 29.63
CA TRP A 194 0.64 11.34 29.84
C TRP A 194 1.91 11.56 29.04
N GLU A 195 2.83 10.58 29.05
CA GLU A 195 4.06 10.66 28.23
C GLU A 195 3.74 10.68 26.73
N VAL A 196 2.70 9.95 26.28
CA VAL A 196 2.22 10.01 24.87
C VAL A 196 1.81 11.45 24.52
N SER A 197 1.01 12.07 25.37
CA SER A 197 0.51 13.43 25.16
C SER A 197 1.65 14.46 25.16
N MET A 198 2.59 14.32 26.08
CA MET A 198 3.75 15.21 26.21
C MET A 198 4.72 15.07 25.03
N SER A 199 5.04 13.83 24.65
CA SER A 199 5.92 13.54 23.49
C SER A 199 5.31 14.07 22.20
N THR A 200 4.01 13.87 22.01
CA THR A 200 3.27 14.37 20.83
C THR A 200 3.28 15.90 20.78
N ALA A 201 3.06 16.57 21.92
CA ALA A 201 3.12 18.03 22.00
C ALA A 201 4.51 18.59 21.67
N LEU A 202 5.57 17.93 22.15
CA LEU A 202 6.95 18.29 21.86
C LEU A 202 7.29 18.09 20.36
N VAL A 203 6.90 16.96 19.78
CA VAL A 203 7.08 16.69 18.35
C VAL A 203 6.36 17.74 17.50
N ARG A 204 5.09 18.07 17.83
CA ARG A 204 4.35 19.15 17.13
C ARG A 204 5.09 20.48 17.21
N HIS A 205 5.67 20.82 18.36
CA HIS A 205 6.45 22.06 18.53
C HIS A 205 7.71 22.07 17.66
N LEU A 206 8.44 20.97 17.59
CA LEU A 206 9.66 20.85 16.77
C LEU A 206 9.35 20.89 15.27
N VAL A 207 8.32 20.18 14.81
CA VAL A 207 7.94 20.19 13.39
C VAL A 207 7.47 21.58 12.95
N ARG A 208 6.77 22.31 13.82
CA ARG A 208 6.36 23.71 13.56
C ARG A 208 7.53 24.69 13.44
N GLN A 209 8.74 24.31 13.85
CA GLN A 209 9.94 25.11 13.55
C GLN A 209 10.27 25.14 12.06
N GLY A 210 9.81 24.15 11.27
CA GLY A 210 9.95 24.12 9.82
C GLY A 210 11.38 23.84 9.31
N GLU A 211 12.33 23.54 10.19
CA GLU A 211 13.74 23.28 9.82
C GLU A 211 14.06 21.79 9.62
N TYR A 212 13.32 20.91 10.31
CA TYR A 212 13.61 19.47 10.34
C TYR A 212 12.91 18.72 9.20
N LYS A 213 13.66 17.85 8.52
CA LYS A 213 13.15 16.90 7.52
C LYS A 213 12.55 15.66 8.19
N SER A 214 11.90 14.80 7.40
CA SER A 214 11.24 13.60 7.89
C SER A 214 12.15 12.60 8.64
N THR A 215 13.42 12.51 8.27
CA THR A 215 14.41 11.62 8.93
C THR A 215 15.17 12.30 10.07
N ASP A 216 14.93 13.59 10.34
CA ASP A 216 15.74 14.35 11.30
C ASP A 216 15.27 14.17 12.76
N ILE A 217 14.01 13.79 12.98
CA ILE A 217 13.41 13.59 14.30
C ILE A 217 12.97 12.13 14.45
N ALA A 218 13.46 11.45 15.48
CA ALA A 218 12.96 10.14 15.86
C ALA A 218 12.43 10.10 17.29
N LEU A 219 11.32 9.40 17.49
CA LEU A 219 10.71 9.15 18.80
C LEU A 219 10.90 7.68 19.16
N LEU A 220 11.62 7.44 20.26
CA LEU A 220 11.97 6.11 20.73
C LEU A 220 11.20 5.74 21.99
N THR A 221 10.76 4.49 22.07
CA THR A 221 10.12 3.92 23.26
C THR A 221 10.58 2.47 23.49
N PRO A 222 10.77 2.03 24.73
CA PRO A 222 11.12 0.62 25.01
C PRO A 222 9.93 -0.34 24.89
N TYR A 223 8.68 0.15 24.87
CA TYR A 223 7.47 -0.67 24.92
C TYR A 223 6.59 -0.52 23.68
N THR A 224 6.11 -1.65 23.15
CA THR A 224 5.24 -1.75 21.97
C THR A 224 3.85 -1.16 22.20
N GLY A 225 3.28 -1.35 23.40
CA GLY A 225 2.01 -0.73 23.79
C GLY A 225 2.08 0.82 23.82
N GLN A 226 3.24 1.38 24.19
CA GLN A 226 3.48 2.82 24.07
C GLN A 226 3.64 3.23 22.60
N LEU A 227 4.35 2.42 21.80
CA LEU A 227 4.54 2.63 20.36
C LEU A 227 3.20 2.75 19.64
N GLN A 228 2.24 1.84 19.93
CA GLN A 228 0.91 1.86 19.36
C GLN A 228 0.15 3.15 19.72
N LYS A 229 0.18 3.58 20.99
CA LYS A 229 -0.49 4.81 21.42
C LYS A 229 0.14 6.07 20.81
N LEU A 230 1.47 6.11 20.70
CA LEU A 230 2.19 7.19 20.01
C LEU A 230 1.84 7.23 18.52
N MET A 231 1.78 6.08 17.86
CA MET A 231 1.37 5.96 16.46
C MET A 231 -0.06 6.48 16.27
N ALA A 232 -1.01 6.07 17.12
CA ALA A 232 -2.39 6.54 17.06
C ALA A 232 -2.54 8.04 17.32
N ALA A 233 -1.73 8.61 18.22
CA ALA A 233 -1.76 10.03 18.54
C ALA A 233 -1.14 10.92 17.43
N LEU A 234 -0.13 10.41 16.72
CA LEU A 234 0.59 11.13 15.67
C LEU A 234 -0.01 10.94 14.27
N SER A 235 -0.65 9.80 13.97
CA SER A 235 -1.18 9.48 12.64
C SER A 235 -2.30 10.43 12.16
N GLY A 236 -3.00 11.10 13.07
CA GLY A 236 -4.01 12.10 12.73
C GLY A 236 -3.44 13.43 12.20
N ASP A 237 -2.16 13.69 12.44
CA ASP A 237 -1.49 14.95 12.11
C ASP A 237 -0.25 14.78 11.21
N PHE A 238 0.38 13.60 11.19
CA PHE A 238 1.62 13.31 10.46
C PHE A 238 1.60 11.92 9.81
N GLU A 239 2.42 11.72 8.78
CA GLU A 239 2.75 10.38 8.27
C GLU A 239 3.77 9.74 9.24
N VAL A 240 3.57 8.50 9.67
CA VAL A 240 4.45 7.83 10.65
C VAL A 240 5.17 6.67 9.97
N PHE A 241 6.50 6.65 10.04
CA PHE A 241 7.31 5.56 9.49
C PHE A 241 7.71 4.58 10.60
N LEU A 242 7.39 3.31 10.39
CA LEU A 242 7.74 2.17 11.24
C LEU A 242 8.54 1.16 10.41
N SER A 243 9.55 0.55 11.02
CA SER A 243 10.28 -0.54 10.37
C SER A 243 9.43 -1.81 10.28
N ASP A 244 9.69 -2.67 9.29
CA ASP A 244 9.02 -3.98 9.16
C ASP A 244 9.16 -4.81 10.46
N ARG A 245 10.30 -4.68 11.14
CA ARG A 245 10.57 -5.35 12.44
C ARG A 245 9.70 -4.83 13.57
N ASP A 246 9.37 -3.53 13.59
CA ASP A 246 8.45 -2.96 14.60
C ASP A 246 7.01 -3.37 14.33
N LEU A 247 6.61 -3.49 13.05
CA LEU A 247 5.29 -3.99 12.66
C LEU A 247 5.10 -5.46 13.04
N GLU A 248 6.09 -6.31 12.79
CA GLU A 248 6.10 -7.72 13.21
C GLU A 248 6.00 -7.83 14.75
N LYS A 249 6.77 -7.02 15.50
CA LYS A 249 6.75 -7.04 16.97
C LYS A 249 5.41 -6.57 17.54
N LEU A 250 4.76 -5.59 16.90
CA LEU A 250 3.41 -5.17 17.25
C LEU A 250 2.39 -6.30 17.01
N ALA A 251 2.50 -7.02 15.89
CA ALA A 251 1.64 -8.17 15.62
C ALA A 251 1.85 -9.30 16.64
N ASP A 252 3.09 -9.65 16.95
CA ASP A 252 3.47 -10.68 17.93
C ASP A 252 2.95 -10.40 19.35
N ASP A 253 2.95 -9.12 19.76
CA ASP A 253 2.42 -8.70 21.06
C ASP A 253 0.87 -8.64 21.10
N GLY A 254 0.20 -9.05 20.01
CA GLY A 254 -1.25 -9.13 19.90
C GLY A 254 -1.92 -7.84 19.43
N PHE A 255 -1.18 -6.95 18.77
CA PHE A 255 -1.67 -5.66 18.27
C PHE A 255 -1.80 -5.61 16.74
N GLY A 256 -1.99 -6.76 16.08
CA GLY A 256 -2.31 -6.84 14.64
C GLY A 256 -3.55 -6.00 14.28
N HIS A 257 -3.51 -5.34 13.13
CA HIS A 257 -4.48 -4.33 12.66
C HIS A 257 -5.93 -4.54 13.14
N ALA A 258 -6.37 -3.68 14.07
CA ALA A 258 -7.78 -3.45 14.32
C ALA A 258 -8.37 -2.66 13.14
N ASP A 259 -9.16 -3.35 12.32
CA ASP A 259 -10.21 -2.72 11.52
C ASP A 259 -11.15 -1.93 12.45
N GLY A 260 -11.55 -0.72 12.01
CA GLY A 260 -12.77 -0.06 12.48
C GLY A 260 -12.64 0.91 13.65
N VAL A 261 -12.34 2.18 13.36
CA VAL A 261 -13.00 3.26 14.11
C VAL A 261 -14.39 3.42 13.50
N GLU A 262 -15.34 2.65 14.04
CA GLU A 262 -16.77 2.92 13.87
C GLU A 262 -17.09 4.25 14.57
N SER A 263 -17.52 5.24 13.81
CA SER A 263 -18.26 6.38 14.34
C SER A 263 -19.75 6.06 14.27
N ASP A 264 -20.28 5.47 15.32
CA ASP A 264 -21.73 5.34 15.50
C ASP A 264 -22.29 6.58 16.22
N SER A 265 -23.29 7.17 15.57
CA SER A 265 -24.30 8.09 16.11
C SER A 265 -25.09 7.45 17.28
N VAL A 266 -25.65 8.16 18.27
CA VAL A 266 -26.91 8.94 18.21
C VAL A 266 -27.18 9.66 19.56
N ASP A 267 -27.64 10.91 19.49
CA ASP A 267 -28.55 11.75 20.32
C ASP A 267 -28.66 11.71 21.88
N SER A 268 -28.46 12.93 22.43
CA SER A 268 -29.20 13.69 23.49
C SER A 268 -29.70 13.04 24.80
N VAL A 269 -29.28 13.59 25.96
CA VAL A 269 -30.10 14.42 26.91
C VAL A 269 -29.19 15.31 27.79
N ASP A 270 -29.71 16.49 28.18
CA ASP A 270 -29.12 17.67 28.84
C ASP A 270 -28.49 17.52 30.26
N ASP A 271 -27.47 18.34 30.59
CA ASP A 271 -27.55 19.42 31.61
C ASP A 271 -26.22 20.22 31.84
N ALA A 272 -26.27 21.54 31.53
CA ALA A 272 -25.48 22.70 32.03
C ALA A 272 -23.93 22.83 31.87
N PRO A 273 -23.36 24.06 31.90
CA PRO A 273 -23.75 25.31 31.24
C PRO A 273 -22.69 25.77 30.20
N ARG A 274 -23.15 26.54 29.20
CA ARG A 274 -22.35 27.12 28.12
C ARG A 274 -21.41 28.23 28.62
N ILE A 275 -20.10 28.02 28.49
CA ILE A 275 -19.11 29.10 28.42
C ILE A 275 -18.59 29.14 26.98
N GLU A 276 -19.00 30.16 26.24
CA GLU A 276 -18.49 30.48 24.91
C GLU A 276 -17.02 30.90 25.02
N HIS A 277 -16.12 30.07 24.49
CA HIS A 277 -14.77 30.50 24.14
C HIS A 277 -14.52 30.27 22.65
N ASN A 278 -14.42 31.41 21.96
CA ASN A 278 -13.93 31.60 20.59
C ASN A 278 -12.77 30.66 20.26
N ARG A 279 -13.05 29.58 19.52
CA ARG A 279 -12.03 28.88 18.74
C ARG A 279 -11.74 29.72 17.50
N GLY A 280 -10.73 30.58 17.60
CA GLY A 280 -10.13 31.24 16.45
C GLY A 280 -9.67 30.19 15.44
N ARG A 281 -9.94 30.44 14.15
CA ARG A 281 -9.53 29.62 13.00
C ARG A 281 -8.04 29.26 13.11
N MET A 282 -7.74 28.08 13.64
CA MET A 282 -6.43 27.45 13.53
C MET A 282 -6.20 27.07 12.06
N LEU A 283 -4.94 27.23 11.61
CA LEU A 283 -4.47 26.94 10.25
C LEU A 283 -5.13 25.68 9.67
N GLN A 284 -5.79 25.84 8.53
CA GLN A 284 -6.36 24.71 7.79
C GLN A 284 -5.27 23.71 7.43
N LYS A 285 -5.50 22.46 7.81
CA LYS A 285 -4.69 21.26 7.51
C LYS A 285 -4.48 21.14 6.00
N THR A 286 -3.42 21.72 5.45
CA THR A 286 -2.86 21.33 4.16
C THR A 286 -1.46 21.95 4.02
N ALA A 287 -0.45 21.12 3.77
CA ALA A 287 0.95 21.48 3.42
C ALA A 287 2.05 21.45 4.52
N LEU A 288 2.07 20.43 5.39
CA LEU A 288 3.32 19.94 6.02
C LEU A 288 3.28 18.41 6.13
N VAL A 289 3.46 17.70 5.02
CA VAL A 289 3.62 16.23 5.03
C VAL A 289 5.08 15.92 5.37
N ASN A 290 5.41 15.95 6.65
CA ASN A 290 6.69 15.46 7.15
C ASN A 290 6.44 14.12 7.86
N ALA A 291 7.07 13.05 7.38
CA ALA A 291 7.02 11.76 8.06
C ALA A 291 7.86 11.80 9.34
N ILE A 292 7.41 11.18 10.44
CA ILE A 292 8.20 11.07 11.69
C ILE A 292 8.62 9.62 11.88
N GLN A 293 9.87 9.40 12.28
CA GLN A 293 10.36 8.07 12.58
C GLN A 293 9.99 7.67 14.01
N LEU A 294 9.24 6.58 14.15
CA LEU A 294 8.79 6.03 15.41
C LEU A 294 9.30 4.59 15.52
N ALA A 295 10.03 4.25 16.59
CA ALA A 295 10.63 2.91 16.70
C ALA A 295 10.79 2.46 18.15
N THR A 296 10.92 1.14 18.33
CA THR A 296 11.41 0.60 19.59
C THR A 296 12.92 0.73 19.71
N VAL A 297 13.44 0.83 20.95
CA VAL A 297 14.89 0.95 21.20
C VAL A 297 15.70 -0.17 20.56
N ASP A 298 15.19 -1.41 20.57
CA ASP A 298 15.91 -2.54 19.98
C ASP A 298 15.99 -2.44 18.45
N ASN A 299 14.93 -1.95 17.80
CA ASN A 299 14.81 -1.91 16.34
C ASN A 299 15.49 -0.68 15.73
N PHE A 300 15.85 0.32 16.53
CA PHE A 300 16.57 1.52 16.11
C PHE A 300 18.11 1.36 16.14
N GLN A 301 18.63 0.14 16.32
CA GLN A 301 20.08 -0.10 16.28
C GLN A 301 20.64 0.11 14.87
N GLY A 302 21.83 0.71 14.81
CA GLY A 302 22.48 1.10 13.56
C GLY A 302 21.98 2.43 12.99
N GLU A 303 20.81 2.90 13.44
CA GLU A 303 20.22 4.16 12.98
C GLU A 303 20.60 5.35 13.89
N GLU A 304 20.41 6.56 13.35
CA GLU A 304 20.71 7.83 14.00
C GLU A 304 19.78 8.94 13.51
N ALA A 305 19.49 9.92 14.37
CA ALA A 305 18.71 11.10 13.99
C ALA A 305 19.31 12.37 14.61
N LYS A 306 18.98 13.53 14.04
CA LYS A 306 19.45 14.82 14.60
C LYS A 306 18.87 15.06 15.98
N VAL A 307 17.57 14.82 16.15
CA VAL A 307 16.86 14.99 17.42
C VAL A 307 16.19 13.67 17.81
N ILE A 308 16.50 13.17 19.01
CA ILE A 308 15.86 12.01 19.60
C ILE A 308 15.00 12.44 20.78
N ILE A 309 13.73 12.03 20.76
CA ILE A 309 12.86 12.10 21.93
C ILE A 309 12.67 10.68 22.44
N VAL A 310 12.76 10.48 23.75
CA VAL A 310 12.60 9.17 24.38
C VAL A 310 11.47 9.22 25.39
N SER A 311 10.48 8.35 25.22
CA SER A 311 9.46 8.06 26.24
C SER A 311 9.89 6.81 27.01
N LEU A 312 10.12 6.96 28.31
CA LEU A 312 10.61 5.89 29.18
C LEU A 312 9.48 5.00 29.70
N VAL A 313 8.25 5.53 29.81
CA VAL A 313 6.99 4.85 30.12
C VAL A 313 6.82 4.45 31.58
N ARG A 314 7.81 3.80 32.20
CA ARG A 314 7.64 3.19 33.52
C ARG A 314 7.55 4.25 34.61
N SER A 315 6.48 4.16 35.38
CA SER A 315 6.22 5.07 36.48
C SER A 315 5.35 4.36 37.51
N ASN A 316 6.01 3.79 38.52
CA ASN A 316 5.37 2.98 39.53
C ASN A 316 6.05 3.13 40.89
N SER A 317 5.30 2.86 41.96
CA SER A 317 5.77 2.95 43.35
C SER A 317 6.79 1.89 43.73
N ASN A 318 6.88 0.81 42.96
CA ASN A 318 7.76 -0.33 43.22
C ASN A 318 9.17 -0.15 42.64
N ASN A 319 9.43 0.97 41.95
CA ASN A 319 10.67 1.28 41.24
C ASN A 319 11.09 0.17 40.24
N GLU A 320 10.10 -0.46 39.61
CA GLU A 320 10.31 -1.50 38.61
C GLU A 320 10.40 -0.89 37.20
N ILE A 321 11.59 -0.92 36.63
CA ILE A 321 11.88 -0.37 35.29
C ILE A 321 11.73 -1.43 34.18
N GLY A 322 11.69 -2.71 34.55
CA GLY A 322 11.57 -3.82 33.62
C GLY A 322 12.66 -3.85 32.56
N PHE A 323 12.29 -3.51 31.32
CA PHE A 323 13.05 -3.74 30.08
C PHE A 323 14.33 -2.91 29.96
N LEU A 324 14.35 -1.72 30.58
CA LEU A 324 15.47 -0.77 30.57
C LEU A 324 16.44 -0.96 31.75
N ARG A 325 16.49 -2.15 32.35
CA ARG A 325 17.45 -2.48 33.41
C ARG A 325 18.85 -2.78 32.86
N THR A 326 18.94 -3.27 31.62
CA THR A 326 20.20 -3.70 31.01
C THR A 326 21.00 -2.52 30.49
N GLU A 327 22.27 -2.43 30.91
CA GLU A 327 23.24 -1.42 30.48
C GLU A 327 23.37 -1.31 28.95
N ASN A 328 23.41 -2.46 28.25
CA ASN A 328 23.51 -2.54 26.80
C ASN A 328 22.40 -1.75 26.07
N ARG A 329 21.15 -1.83 26.55
CA ARG A 329 20.00 -1.12 25.96
C ARG A 329 20.01 0.37 26.25
N VAL A 330 20.42 0.73 27.47
CA VAL A 330 20.56 2.14 27.88
C VAL A 330 21.63 2.81 27.02
N ASN A 331 22.76 2.15 26.81
CA ASN A 331 23.83 2.63 25.96
C ASN A 331 23.38 2.82 24.50
N VAL A 332 22.62 1.86 23.96
CA VAL A 332 22.02 1.97 22.62
C VAL A 332 21.07 3.15 22.53
N LEU A 333 20.19 3.35 23.52
CA LEU A 333 19.24 4.46 23.55
C LEU A 333 19.94 5.83 23.63
N LEU A 334 20.97 5.95 24.46
CA LEU A 334 21.69 7.21 24.71
C LEU A 334 22.63 7.61 23.56
N SER A 335 22.92 6.72 22.62
CA SER A 335 23.91 6.92 21.54
C SER A 335 23.33 7.20 20.15
N ARG A 336 22.02 7.49 20.04
CA ARG A 336 21.31 7.68 18.75
C ARG A 336 21.19 9.12 18.28
N ALA A 337 21.32 10.08 19.19
CA ALA A 337 21.13 11.49 18.88
C ALA A 337 22.41 12.16 18.38
N GLN A 338 22.30 12.99 17.33
CA GLN A 338 23.41 13.84 16.90
C GLN A 338 23.40 15.21 17.59
N HIS A 339 22.33 15.98 17.43
CA HIS A 339 22.23 17.39 17.85
C HIS A 339 21.54 17.56 19.20
N GLY A 340 20.53 16.75 19.52
CA GLY A 340 19.85 16.85 20.82
C GLY A 340 19.02 15.63 21.22
N MET A 341 18.85 15.48 22.52
CA MET A 341 18.18 14.35 23.16
C MET A 341 17.26 14.82 24.30
N TYR A 342 16.01 14.37 24.27
CA TYR A 342 15.01 14.71 25.29
C TYR A 342 14.44 13.44 25.92
N LEU A 343 14.75 13.23 27.20
CA LEU A 343 14.28 12.07 27.97
C LEU A 343 13.03 12.47 28.73
N ILE A 344 11.93 11.72 28.57
CA ILE A 344 10.68 11.92 29.29
C ILE A 344 10.45 10.67 30.15
N GLY A 345 10.49 10.83 31.47
CA GLY A 345 10.28 9.71 32.38
C GLY A 345 10.36 10.06 33.86
N ASN A 346 9.89 9.13 34.70
CA ASN A 346 9.89 9.29 36.15
C ASN A 346 11.26 9.00 36.77
N ALA A 347 11.99 10.04 37.15
CA ALA A 347 13.32 9.89 37.73
C ALA A 347 13.35 8.98 38.97
N ARG A 348 12.32 9.02 39.82
CA ARG A 348 12.26 8.18 41.03
C ARG A 348 12.26 6.70 40.70
N THR A 349 11.53 6.30 39.65
CA THR A 349 11.46 4.91 39.20
C THR A 349 12.80 4.46 38.60
N TYR A 350 13.47 5.32 37.82
CA TYR A 350 14.69 4.97 37.07
C TYR A 350 15.98 4.97 37.89
N ARG A 351 16.08 5.79 38.94
CA ARG A 351 17.28 5.87 39.81
C ARG A 351 17.58 4.60 40.60
N GLY A 352 16.68 3.61 40.59
CA GLY A 352 16.96 2.28 41.16
C GLY A 352 18.03 1.47 40.42
N VAL A 353 18.48 1.92 39.24
CA VAL A 353 19.51 1.24 38.43
C VAL A 353 20.72 2.15 38.26
N ASN A 354 21.92 1.61 38.54
CA ASN A 354 23.17 2.38 38.62
C ASN A 354 23.45 3.27 37.41
N ILE A 355 23.26 2.78 36.17
CA ILE A 355 23.52 3.59 34.97
C ILE A 355 22.55 4.76 34.83
N TRP A 356 21.28 4.56 35.20
CA TRP A 356 20.29 5.64 35.17
C TRP A 356 20.50 6.66 36.27
N ASP A 357 20.98 6.24 37.45
CA ASP A 357 21.38 7.18 38.49
C ASP A 357 22.62 7.98 38.09
N ASP A 358 23.62 7.37 37.45
CA ASP A 358 24.78 8.06 36.88
C ASP A 358 24.36 9.08 35.80
N VAL A 359 23.55 8.65 34.83
CA VAL A 359 22.98 9.55 33.80
C VAL A 359 22.19 10.70 34.44
N TYR A 360 21.37 10.40 35.44
CA TYR A 360 20.61 11.42 36.16
C TYR A 360 21.53 12.40 36.89
N GLN A 361 22.58 11.92 37.58
CA GLN A 361 23.56 12.76 38.28
C GLN A 361 24.30 13.67 37.29
N GLN A 362 24.78 13.14 36.17
CA GLN A 362 25.44 13.92 35.13
C GLN A 362 24.53 15.02 34.55
N LEU A 363 23.24 14.73 34.36
CA LEU A 363 22.26 15.71 33.91
C LEU A 363 21.93 16.73 35.00
N ALA A 364 21.80 16.30 36.26
CA ALA A 364 21.49 17.16 37.39
C ALA A 364 22.62 18.15 37.69
N GLU A 365 23.88 17.71 37.60
CA GLU A 365 25.07 18.57 37.74
C GLU A 365 25.11 19.69 36.69
N ARG A 366 24.52 19.46 35.52
CA ARG A 366 24.41 20.43 34.42
C ARG A 366 23.16 21.29 34.49
N GLY A 367 22.27 21.07 35.47
CA GLY A 367 20.96 21.71 35.52
C GLY A 367 20.01 21.27 34.39
N ALA A 368 20.29 20.14 33.73
CA ALA A 368 19.54 19.61 32.60
C ALA A 368 18.41 18.63 33.02
N VAL A 369 17.92 18.78 34.25
CA VAL A 369 16.81 17.99 34.80
C VAL A 369 15.77 18.94 35.37
N GLY A 370 14.49 18.70 35.08
CA GLY A 370 13.41 19.45 35.72
C GLY A 370 12.03 18.91 35.36
N ASP A 371 11.01 19.44 36.05
CA ASP A 371 9.61 19.08 35.83
C ASP A 371 8.97 19.87 34.67
N SER A 372 9.77 20.67 33.96
CA SER A 372 9.30 21.50 32.85
C SER A 372 10.40 21.72 31.82
N ILE A 373 10.04 21.66 30.54
CA ILE A 373 10.98 21.83 29.44
C ILE A 373 11.02 23.28 28.97
N ALA A 374 12.23 23.83 28.84
CA ALA A 374 12.44 25.19 28.35
C ALA A 374 12.52 25.20 26.81
N LEU A 375 11.58 25.89 26.19
CA LEU A 375 11.53 26.11 24.75
C LEU A 375 12.09 27.49 24.43
N CYS A 376 12.61 27.65 23.21
CA CYS A 376 13.06 28.93 22.71
C CYS A 376 12.37 29.26 21.40
N CYS A 377 12.34 30.54 21.06
CA CYS A 377 11.93 31.01 19.75
C CYS A 377 12.87 32.13 19.33
N ARG A 378 12.53 32.90 18.29
CA ARG A 378 13.32 34.05 17.86
C ARG A 378 13.48 35.16 18.92
N HIS A 379 12.68 35.09 20.00
CA HIS A 379 12.76 35.98 21.15
C HIS A 379 13.46 35.24 22.32
N PRO A 380 14.79 35.32 22.45
CA PRO A 380 15.54 34.58 23.47
C PRO A 380 15.22 35.01 24.91
N ASP A 381 14.76 36.26 25.08
CA ASP A 381 14.46 36.86 26.38
C ASP A 381 13.13 36.38 26.98
N ILE A 382 12.31 35.66 26.21
CA ILE A 382 10.97 35.24 26.65
C ILE A 382 11.02 33.77 27.02
N PRO A 383 10.98 33.44 28.33
CA PRO A 383 11.01 32.05 28.75
C PRO A 383 9.68 31.38 28.37
N ILE A 384 9.75 30.38 27.50
CA ILE A 384 8.67 29.43 27.28
C ILE A 384 9.03 28.18 28.08
N VAL A 385 8.22 27.83 29.05
CA VAL A 385 8.48 26.69 29.94
C VAL A 385 7.21 25.86 29.99
N CYS A 386 7.29 24.60 29.59
CA CYS A 386 6.12 23.72 29.50
C CYS A 386 6.30 22.53 30.45
N SER A 387 5.43 22.44 31.45
CA SER A 387 5.36 21.33 32.41
C SER A 387 4.33 20.28 32.03
N ASN A 388 3.28 20.69 31.29
CA ASN A 388 2.20 19.82 30.84
C ASN A 388 1.92 19.97 29.33
N PRO A 389 1.23 19.00 28.71
CA PRO A 389 0.94 19.03 27.28
C PRO A 389 0.11 20.26 26.84
N ASP A 390 -0.87 20.67 27.65
CA ASP A 390 -1.77 21.79 27.33
C ASP A 390 -1.04 23.15 27.35
N GLU A 391 0.05 23.27 28.10
CA GLU A 391 0.89 24.46 28.12
C GLU A 391 1.57 24.71 26.79
N PHE A 392 1.79 23.70 25.93
CA PHE A 392 2.26 23.94 24.57
C PHE A 392 1.22 24.73 23.78
N LEU A 393 -0.08 24.44 23.93
CA LEU A 393 -1.14 25.19 23.26
C LEU A 393 -1.26 26.62 23.81
N ARG A 394 -0.97 26.85 25.10
CA ARG A 394 -1.07 28.17 25.72
C ARG A 394 0.17 29.04 25.52
N ARG A 395 1.36 28.45 25.59
CA ARG A 395 2.66 29.15 25.62
C ARG A 395 3.44 29.06 24.30
N SER A 396 3.19 28.02 23.50
CA SER A 396 3.78 27.81 22.17
C SER A 396 2.72 27.43 21.10
N PRO A 397 1.63 28.20 20.96
CA PRO A 397 0.47 27.82 20.13
C PRO A 397 0.83 27.53 18.67
N GLU A 398 1.76 28.30 18.10
CA GLU A 398 2.20 28.23 16.70
C GLU A 398 3.69 27.86 16.57
N GLY A 399 4.27 27.22 17.59
CA GLY A 399 5.70 26.86 17.64
C GLY A 399 6.62 27.99 18.13
N GLY A 400 6.11 29.18 18.44
CA GLY A 400 6.87 30.24 19.11
C GLY A 400 6.10 30.87 20.26
N CYS A 401 6.72 31.83 20.95
CA CYS A 401 6.19 32.45 22.17
C CYS A 401 4.84 33.17 21.99
N THR A 402 4.26 33.60 23.11
CA THR A 402 3.01 34.36 23.18
C THR A 402 3.13 35.83 22.77
N LEU A 403 4.26 36.27 22.21
CA LEU A 403 4.26 37.55 21.50
C LEU A 403 3.60 37.42 20.14
N ARG A 404 3.03 38.52 19.68
CA ARG A 404 2.61 38.63 18.28
C ARG A 404 3.84 38.65 17.38
N CYS A 405 3.71 38.07 16.20
CA CYS A 405 4.73 38.17 15.19
C CYS A 405 5.00 39.65 14.84
N ASP A 406 6.26 40.05 14.91
CA ASP A 406 6.75 41.40 14.62
C ASP A 406 6.98 41.63 13.11
N GLN A 407 7.17 40.53 12.38
CA GLN A 407 7.31 40.52 10.93
C GLN A 407 6.02 40.93 10.21
N ARG A 408 6.19 41.67 9.13
CA ARG A 408 5.11 42.10 8.24
C ARG A 408 4.96 41.09 7.11
N LEU A 409 3.72 40.73 6.80
CA LEU A 409 3.42 39.83 5.69
C LEU A 409 3.77 40.51 4.36
N ASP A 410 4.60 39.87 3.56
CA ASP A 410 4.92 40.29 2.18
C ASP A 410 3.81 39.77 1.23
N PRO A 411 3.25 40.56 0.29
CA PRO A 411 3.57 41.95 -0.07
C PRO A 411 2.66 43.01 0.57
N CYS A 412 1.77 42.64 1.49
CA CYS A 412 0.81 43.61 2.03
C CYS A 412 1.36 44.56 3.08
N GLY A 413 2.50 44.25 3.69
CA GLY A 413 3.10 45.05 4.75
C GLY A 413 2.29 45.08 6.05
N HIS A 414 1.19 44.32 6.15
CA HIS A 414 0.41 44.22 7.39
C HIS A 414 1.16 43.43 8.45
N ARG A 415 1.00 43.82 9.71
CA ARG A 415 1.53 43.07 10.84
C ARG A 415 0.86 41.69 10.86
N CYS A 416 1.65 40.63 10.94
CA CYS A 416 1.10 39.29 10.99
C CYS A 416 0.21 39.12 12.25
N PRO A 417 -1.04 38.63 12.12
CA PRO A 417 -1.95 38.50 13.25
C PRO A 417 -1.63 37.28 14.13
N ALA A 418 -0.79 36.35 13.64
CA ALA A 418 -0.39 35.17 14.38
C ALA A 418 0.57 35.50 15.53
N MET A 419 0.63 34.59 16.50
CA MET A 419 1.65 34.60 17.55
C MET A 419 3.02 34.29 16.92
N CYS A 420 4.11 34.41 17.66
CA CYS A 420 5.45 34.10 17.16
C CYS A 420 5.49 32.68 16.56
N HIS A 421 6.05 32.54 15.36
CA HIS A 421 6.14 31.29 14.59
C HIS A 421 7.42 31.27 13.73
N SER A 422 7.73 30.13 13.11
CA SER A 422 8.90 29.95 12.25
C SER A 422 8.78 30.66 10.90
N GLN A 423 9.89 30.84 10.18
CA GLN A 423 9.86 31.56 8.89
C GLN A 423 9.08 30.76 7.85
N ALA A 424 9.25 29.44 7.84
CA ALA A 424 8.49 28.54 6.99
C ALA A 424 6.97 28.68 7.16
N LEU A 425 6.49 28.84 8.40
CA LEU A 425 5.06 29.10 8.65
C LEU A 425 4.64 30.53 8.26
N HIS A 426 5.56 31.49 8.33
CA HIS A 426 5.28 32.89 7.97
C HIS A 426 5.05 33.04 6.46
N ASP A 427 5.84 32.35 5.65
CA ASP A 427 5.79 32.42 4.18
C ASP A 427 4.49 31.85 3.61
N VAL A 428 3.83 30.94 4.35
CA VAL A 428 2.55 30.32 3.97
C VAL A 428 1.35 31.10 4.54
N PHE A 429 1.57 32.08 5.43
CA PHE A 429 0.48 32.74 6.14
C PHE A 429 -0.23 33.81 5.30
N SER A 430 -1.54 33.65 5.08
CA SER A 430 -2.37 34.61 4.32
C SER A 430 -2.92 35.75 5.20
N CYS A 431 -2.87 37.00 4.73
CA CYS A 431 -3.35 38.17 5.49
C CYS A 431 -4.90 38.27 5.53
N SER A 432 -5.46 38.38 6.73
CA SER A 432 -6.92 38.51 6.96
C SER A 432 -7.39 39.93 7.32
N GLN A 433 -6.53 40.95 7.20
CA GLN A 433 -6.90 42.35 7.45
C GLN A 433 -7.56 42.99 6.22
N PRO A 434 -8.38 44.04 6.37
CA PRO A 434 -8.94 44.80 5.25
C PRO A 434 -7.81 45.30 4.33
N CYS A 435 -7.94 45.14 3.02
CA CYS A 435 -6.94 45.56 2.03
C CYS A 435 -6.68 47.09 2.19
N PRO A 436 -5.48 47.53 2.60
CA PRO A 436 -5.18 48.94 2.88
C PRO A 436 -4.83 49.70 1.59
N ARG A 437 -4.80 48.97 0.47
CA ARG A 437 -4.51 49.49 -0.86
C ARG A 437 -5.68 50.38 -1.27
N ILE A 438 -5.46 51.68 -1.17
CA ILE A 438 -6.26 52.66 -1.91
C ILE A 438 -5.87 52.50 -3.37
N ARG A 439 -6.86 52.25 -4.21
CA ARG A 439 -6.63 51.99 -5.62
C ARG A 439 -6.09 53.27 -6.24
N THR A 440 -4.87 53.22 -6.78
CA THR A 440 -4.21 54.36 -7.43
C THR A 440 -5.01 54.89 -8.62
N THR A 441 -5.87 54.06 -9.22
CA THR A 441 -6.69 54.39 -10.38
C THR A 441 -7.99 55.14 -10.06
N CYS A 442 -8.54 55.01 -8.85
CA CYS A 442 -9.88 55.56 -8.55
C CYS A 442 -10.07 56.06 -7.11
N GLN A 443 -9.00 56.11 -6.30
CA GLN A 443 -8.98 56.56 -4.90
C GLN A 443 -9.97 55.85 -3.94
N HIS A 444 -10.70 54.83 -4.40
CA HIS A 444 -11.56 54.00 -3.55
C HIS A 444 -10.77 52.97 -2.75
N ALA A 445 -11.15 52.79 -1.49
CA ALA A 445 -10.66 51.72 -0.64
C ALA A 445 -11.18 50.36 -1.12
N CYS A 446 -10.34 49.32 -1.04
CA CYS A 446 -10.74 47.97 -1.39
C CYS A 446 -11.58 47.34 -0.25
N PRO A 447 -12.77 46.78 -0.53
CA PRO A 447 -13.59 46.14 0.51
C PRO A 447 -13.14 44.72 0.87
N LYS A 448 -12.17 44.13 0.14
CA LYS A 448 -11.71 42.74 0.35
C LYS A 448 -10.63 42.63 1.43
N LEU A 449 -10.37 41.39 1.87
CA LEU A 449 -9.22 41.08 2.72
C LEU A 449 -7.92 41.13 1.92
N CYS A 450 -6.81 41.44 2.59
CA CYS A 450 -5.55 41.76 1.94
C CYS A 450 -4.81 40.55 1.36
N GLY A 451 -5.00 39.36 1.94
CA GLY A 451 -4.49 38.09 1.43
C GLY A 451 -5.30 37.53 0.26
N GLU A 452 -6.41 38.19 -0.09
CA GLU A 452 -7.18 37.90 -1.30
C GLU A 452 -6.79 38.89 -2.40
N ASP A 453 -6.81 38.44 -3.65
CA ASP A 453 -6.57 39.34 -4.79
C ASP A 453 -7.64 40.45 -4.84
N CYS A 454 -7.19 41.70 -4.63
CA CYS A 454 -8.07 42.86 -4.46
C CYS A 454 -8.92 43.15 -5.73
N GLY A 455 -8.54 42.63 -6.92
CA GLY A 455 -9.33 42.67 -8.15
C GLY A 455 -9.78 44.07 -8.59
N PRO A 456 -10.69 44.22 -9.58
CA PRO A 456 -11.25 45.52 -9.99
C PRO A 456 -12.27 46.11 -8.98
N CYS A 457 -12.50 47.44 -9.01
CA CYS A 457 -13.32 48.20 -8.05
C CYS A 457 -14.82 48.18 -8.42
N ARG A 458 -15.72 47.83 -7.49
CA ARG A 458 -17.15 47.65 -7.78
C ARG A 458 -18.09 48.67 -7.11
N VAL A 459 -17.58 49.84 -6.73
CA VAL A 459 -18.38 50.93 -6.11
C VAL A 459 -19.19 51.65 -7.18
N THR A 460 -20.49 51.90 -7.02
CA THR A 460 -21.36 52.50 -8.04
C THR A 460 -21.30 54.04 -8.11
N VAL A 461 -21.38 54.60 -9.31
CA VAL A 461 -21.29 56.04 -9.65
C VAL A 461 -22.40 56.40 -10.66
N THR A 462 -23.02 57.58 -10.54
CA THR A 462 -24.16 58.06 -11.36
C THR A 462 -23.78 59.17 -12.36
N ASP A 463 -24.63 59.47 -13.35
CA ASP A 463 -24.50 60.55 -14.36
C ASP A 463 -23.28 60.45 -15.30
N VAL A 464 -23.07 59.30 -15.94
CA VAL A 464 -21.90 59.06 -16.83
C VAL A 464 -22.30 59.19 -18.31
N GLU A 465 -21.68 60.12 -19.04
CA GLU A 465 -21.89 60.31 -20.49
C GLU A 465 -21.17 59.23 -21.33
N LEU A 466 -21.91 58.54 -22.20
CA LEU A 466 -21.38 57.45 -23.03
C LEU A 466 -20.95 57.94 -24.43
N PRO A 467 -19.89 57.37 -25.02
CA PRO A 467 -19.37 57.78 -26.32
C PRO A 467 -20.32 57.55 -27.52
N CYS A 468 -21.42 56.82 -27.34
CA CYS A 468 -22.50 56.69 -28.35
C CYS A 468 -23.52 57.85 -28.33
N GLY A 469 -23.36 58.83 -27.45
CA GLY A 469 -24.22 60.01 -27.33
C GLY A 469 -25.42 59.86 -26.39
N HIS A 470 -25.43 58.88 -25.48
CA HIS A 470 -26.53 58.59 -24.54
C HIS A 470 -26.01 58.58 -23.08
N ILE A 471 -26.88 58.77 -22.08
CA ILE A 471 -26.52 58.95 -20.65
C ILE A 471 -26.93 57.72 -19.81
N ALA A 472 -26.11 57.30 -18.83
CA ALA A 472 -26.36 56.14 -17.97
C ALA A 472 -26.17 56.45 -16.46
N ASP A 473 -27.11 55.96 -15.63
CA ASP A 473 -27.26 56.38 -14.22
C ASP A 473 -26.71 55.38 -13.17
N GLU A 474 -26.28 54.16 -13.54
CA GLU A 474 -25.79 53.13 -12.59
C GLU A 474 -24.52 52.39 -13.09
N VAL A 475 -23.32 52.90 -12.80
CA VAL A 475 -22.04 52.35 -13.33
C VAL A 475 -21.02 52.01 -12.23
N GLU A 476 -20.34 50.85 -12.28
CA GLU A 476 -19.28 50.50 -11.32
C GLU A 476 -17.97 51.27 -11.59
N CYS A 477 -17.26 51.72 -10.55
CA CYS A 477 -16.10 52.59 -10.64
C CYS A 477 -14.89 51.97 -11.39
N CYS A 478 -14.75 50.65 -11.48
CA CYS A 478 -13.71 50.09 -12.35
C CYS A 478 -13.96 50.32 -13.84
N GLN A 479 -15.19 50.69 -14.22
CA GLN A 479 -15.61 50.91 -15.59
C GLN A 479 -15.51 52.40 -15.99
N THR A 480 -15.41 53.31 -15.02
CA THR A 480 -15.36 54.76 -15.28
C THR A 480 -14.08 55.26 -15.99
N PRO A 481 -12.87 54.66 -15.83
CA PRO A 481 -11.71 55.03 -16.63
C PRO A 481 -11.82 54.63 -18.11
N HIS A 482 -12.79 53.79 -18.46
CA HIS A 482 -13.04 53.29 -19.82
C HIS A 482 -14.52 53.44 -20.20
N PRO A 483 -15.03 54.68 -20.37
CA PRO A 483 -16.45 54.96 -20.63
C PRO A 483 -17.00 54.33 -21.93
N GLU A 484 -16.11 53.90 -22.82
CA GLU A 484 -16.39 53.10 -24.01
C GLU A 484 -16.77 51.62 -23.76
N THR A 485 -16.67 51.14 -22.51
CA THR A 485 -17.04 49.77 -22.12
C THR A 485 -18.45 49.65 -21.52
N ILE A 486 -19.12 50.78 -21.30
CA ILE A 486 -20.45 50.88 -20.68
C ILE A 486 -21.52 50.86 -21.78
N ARG A 487 -22.60 50.12 -21.52
CA ARG A 487 -23.51 49.59 -22.53
C ARG A 487 -24.85 50.38 -22.60
N CYS A 488 -25.23 50.89 -23.78
CA CYS A 488 -26.48 51.62 -24.13
C CYS A 488 -27.67 50.80 -24.77
N LEU A 489 -28.77 50.55 -24.08
CA LEU A 489 -29.87 49.62 -24.49
C LEU A 489 -30.79 50.01 -25.70
N HIS A 490 -30.40 50.86 -26.66
CA HIS A 490 -31.30 51.43 -27.69
C HIS A 490 -31.36 50.64 -29.05
N PRO A 491 -32.47 50.08 -29.57
CA PRO A 491 -32.51 49.12 -30.72
C PRO A 491 -31.95 49.57 -32.09
N VAL A 492 -31.03 48.80 -32.71
CA VAL A 492 -30.38 49.03 -34.05
C VAL A 492 -30.08 47.73 -34.84
N THR A 493 -29.71 47.81 -36.13
CA THR A 493 -29.41 46.62 -36.98
C THR A 493 -27.92 46.50 -37.22
N LYS A 494 -27.29 45.36 -36.91
CA LYS A 494 -25.82 45.26 -36.94
C LYS A 494 -25.31 43.89 -37.44
N ILE A 495 -24.09 43.85 -37.96
CA ILE A 495 -23.42 42.64 -38.45
C ILE A 495 -22.47 42.16 -37.35
N VAL A 496 -22.44 40.87 -36.99
CA VAL A 496 -21.64 40.29 -35.91
C VAL A 496 -20.17 40.11 -36.34
N PRO A 497 -19.19 40.92 -35.89
CA PRO A 497 -17.78 40.74 -36.19
C PRO A 497 -17.20 39.32 -36.08
N ASP A 498 -17.50 38.55 -35.02
CA ASP A 498 -16.85 37.25 -34.78
C ASP A 498 -17.27 36.15 -35.76
N CYS A 499 -18.56 36.04 -36.03
CA CYS A 499 -19.13 35.06 -36.96
C CYS A 499 -19.44 35.65 -38.35
N LYS A 500 -19.34 36.98 -38.53
CA LYS A 500 -19.71 37.79 -39.71
C LYS A 500 -21.17 37.68 -40.19
N HIS A 501 -22.09 37.17 -39.37
CA HIS A 501 -23.52 37.05 -39.71
C HIS A 501 -24.34 38.29 -39.32
N LYS A 502 -25.39 38.64 -40.08
CA LYS A 502 -26.19 39.86 -39.87
C LYS A 502 -27.41 39.62 -38.97
N VAL A 503 -27.61 40.43 -37.93
CA VAL A 503 -28.64 40.25 -36.88
C VAL A 503 -29.15 41.61 -36.31
N LYS A 504 -30.30 41.64 -35.63
CA LYS A 504 -31.02 42.88 -35.26
C LYS A 504 -31.17 43.01 -33.73
N VAL A 505 -30.59 44.04 -33.08
CA VAL A 505 -30.34 44.09 -31.62
C VAL A 505 -30.17 45.52 -31.01
N PRO A 506 -30.31 45.75 -29.69
CA PRO A 506 -29.98 47.02 -29.00
C PRO A 506 -28.58 47.64 -29.29
N CYS A 507 -28.39 48.95 -29.05
CA CYS A 507 -27.22 49.74 -29.51
C CYS A 507 -25.96 49.37 -28.73
N GLU A 508 -26.11 48.98 -27.49
CA GLU A 508 -25.06 48.34 -26.71
C GLU A 508 -24.83 46.92 -27.10
N THR A 509 -25.86 46.30 -27.71
CA THR A 509 -25.82 44.91 -28.04
C THR A 509 -24.87 44.84 -29.19
N ASP A 510 -23.63 44.70 -28.76
CA ASP A 510 -22.50 44.57 -29.60
C ASP A 510 -22.67 43.19 -30.20
N VAL A 511 -23.17 43.22 -31.43
CA VAL A 511 -23.26 42.03 -32.24
C VAL A 511 -21.88 41.42 -32.43
N SER A 512 -20.77 42.12 -32.20
CA SER A 512 -19.42 41.57 -32.36
C SER A 512 -19.21 40.27 -31.62
N GLN A 513 -19.57 40.23 -30.34
CA GLN A 513 -18.99 39.30 -29.40
C GLN A 513 -19.96 39.15 -28.23
N TYR A 514 -20.26 37.90 -27.86
CA TYR A 514 -21.30 37.47 -26.90
C TYR A 514 -22.76 37.65 -27.32
N TYR A 515 -23.03 38.19 -28.51
CA TYR A 515 -24.33 37.98 -29.12
C TYR A 515 -24.42 36.52 -29.56
N HIS A 516 -25.42 35.77 -29.07
CA HIS A 516 -25.57 34.37 -29.43
C HIS A 516 -26.02 34.22 -30.87
N CYS A 517 -25.05 34.29 -31.78
CA CYS A 517 -25.18 34.11 -33.22
C CYS A 517 -25.90 32.77 -33.45
N PRO A 518 -27.16 32.76 -33.94
CA PRO A 518 -27.95 31.54 -34.11
C PRO A 518 -27.44 30.67 -35.26
N THR A 519 -26.42 31.15 -35.98
CA THR A 519 -25.78 30.52 -37.13
C THR A 519 -24.83 29.39 -36.68
N PRO A 520 -24.73 28.25 -37.39
CA PRO A 520 -23.91 27.08 -36.99
C PRO A 520 -22.41 27.39 -36.75
N CYS A 521 -21.76 26.70 -35.79
CA CYS A 521 -20.39 26.93 -35.31
C CYS A 521 -19.31 26.15 -36.09
N GLU A 522 -18.10 26.72 -36.23
CA GLU A 522 -17.00 26.14 -37.03
C GLU A 522 -15.73 25.73 -36.24
N ALA A 523 -15.69 25.93 -34.92
CA ALA A 523 -14.51 25.75 -34.05
C ALA A 523 -14.15 24.28 -33.73
N THR A 524 -12.86 24.00 -33.42
CA THR A 524 -12.31 22.65 -33.19
C THR A 524 -12.15 22.34 -31.69
N LEU A 525 -12.70 21.22 -31.22
CA LEU A 525 -12.75 20.78 -29.81
C LEU A 525 -11.42 20.16 -29.34
N ALA A 526 -11.25 19.96 -28.02
CA ALA A 526 -10.04 19.40 -27.39
C ALA A 526 -9.62 18.00 -27.90
N CYS A 527 -10.53 17.28 -28.57
CA CYS A 527 -10.27 16.00 -29.23
C CYS A 527 -9.85 16.10 -30.71
N GLY A 528 -9.78 17.32 -31.27
CA GLY A 528 -9.34 17.59 -32.64
C GLY A 528 -10.45 17.73 -33.70
N ASP A 529 -11.73 17.64 -33.34
CA ASP A 529 -12.87 17.68 -34.29
C ASP A 529 -13.70 18.98 -34.24
N ARG A 530 -14.39 19.36 -35.34
CA ARG A 530 -15.24 20.59 -35.41
C ARG A 530 -16.56 20.47 -34.61
N CYS A 531 -17.02 21.55 -34.01
CA CYS A 531 -18.21 21.63 -33.15
C CYS A 531 -19.53 21.52 -33.97
N THR A 532 -20.58 20.90 -33.41
CA THR A 532 -21.90 20.74 -34.06
C THR A 532 -22.96 21.70 -33.53
N GLY A 533 -22.62 22.63 -32.64
CA GLY A 533 -23.53 23.61 -32.05
C GLY A 533 -23.71 24.89 -32.88
N GLN A 534 -24.52 25.83 -32.37
CA GLN A 534 -24.65 27.18 -32.94
C GLN A 534 -23.59 28.11 -32.35
N CYS A 535 -23.03 29.00 -33.17
CA CYS A 535 -21.88 29.84 -32.86
C CYS A 535 -22.04 30.59 -31.53
N GLY A 536 -23.25 31.08 -31.26
CA GLY A 536 -23.58 31.74 -30.02
C GLY A 536 -23.47 30.85 -28.78
N THR A 537 -24.10 29.68 -28.78
CA THR A 537 -24.16 28.80 -27.60
C THR A 537 -22.84 28.12 -27.27
N CYS A 538 -21.85 28.20 -28.15
CA CYS A 538 -20.57 27.52 -28.04
C CYS A 538 -19.46 28.42 -27.46
N GLN A 539 -19.73 29.68 -27.18
CA GLN A 539 -18.69 30.71 -27.14
C GLN A 539 -17.78 30.67 -25.88
N HIS A 540 -18.12 29.93 -24.81
CA HIS A 540 -17.23 29.78 -23.62
C HIS A 540 -17.12 28.37 -23.04
N SER A 541 -18.06 27.48 -23.33
CA SER A 541 -17.96 26.07 -22.98
C SER A 541 -18.59 25.24 -24.09
N HIS A 542 -17.75 24.73 -24.98
CA HIS A 542 -18.22 23.82 -26.00
C HIS A 542 -18.83 22.57 -25.33
N LYS A 543 -20.03 22.16 -25.75
CA LYS A 543 -20.65 20.92 -25.26
C LYS A 543 -19.71 19.74 -25.46
N GLU A 544 -19.75 18.77 -24.54
CA GLU A 544 -18.98 17.53 -24.64
C GLU A 544 -19.10 16.96 -26.05
N CYS A 545 -17.95 16.58 -26.60
CA CYS A 545 -17.84 16.16 -27.98
C CYS A 545 -18.74 14.92 -28.22
N GLN A 546 -19.89 15.16 -28.86
CA GLN A 546 -20.81 14.12 -29.30
C GLN A 546 -20.26 13.36 -30.51
N ARG A 547 -19.15 13.84 -31.10
CA ARG A 547 -18.44 13.10 -32.13
C ARG A 547 -17.79 11.86 -31.54
N ILE A 548 -17.80 10.85 -32.37
CA ILE A 548 -17.19 9.57 -32.11
C ILE A 548 -15.67 9.80 -32.08
N CYS A 549 -15.01 9.37 -31.00
CA CYS A 549 -13.62 9.67 -30.64
C CYS A 549 -12.63 9.43 -31.79
N ARG A 550 -12.83 8.38 -32.59
CA ARG A 550 -12.01 7.97 -33.74
C ARG A 550 -10.50 7.82 -33.48
N LEU A 551 -9.98 8.11 -32.28
CA LEU A 551 -8.62 7.78 -31.90
C LEU A 551 -8.48 6.26 -31.75
N PRO A 552 -7.37 5.67 -32.20
CA PRO A 552 -7.16 4.24 -32.06
C PRO A 552 -6.81 3.88 -30.61
N PRO A 553 -7.45 2.86 -30.02
CA PRO A 553 -6.99 2.27 -28.76
C PRO A 553 -5.55 1.78 -28.89
N SER A 554 -4.78 1.80 -27.80
CA SER A 554 -3.37 1.37 -27.81
C SER A 554 -3.17 -0.09 -28.21
N THR A 555 -4.24 -0.88 -28.23
CA THR A 555 -4.23 -2.33 -28.45
C THR A 555 -4.75 -2.78 -29.81
N CYS A 556 -5.30 -1.87 -30.65
CA CYS A 556 -5.77 -2.24 -31.98
C CYS A 556 -5.84 -1.04 -32.94
N ASN A 557 -5.91 -1.32 -34.25
CA ASN A 557 -5.93 -0.30 -35.30
C ASN A 557 -7.33 0.24 -35.66
N HIS A 558 -8.37 -0.05 -34.87
CA HIS A 558 -9.70 0.50 -35.10
C HIS A 558 -9.86 1.87 -34.48
N LEU A 559 -10.65 2.70 -35.14
CA LEU A 559 -11.03 4.01 -34.64
C LEU A 559 -12.08 3.83 -33.54
N CYS A 560 -11.85 4.43 -32.36
CA CYS A 560 -12.76 4.32 -31.23
C CYS A 560 -14.17 4.83 -31.61
N ALA A 561 -15.17 3.95 -31.45
CA ALA A 561 -16.57 4.22 -31.77
C ALA A 561 -17.36 4.90 -30.63
N ARG A 562 -16.70 5.10 -29.46
CA ARG A 562 -17.33 5.74 -28.29
C ARG A 562 -17.34 7.26 -28.45
N LYS A 563 -18.19 7.93 -27.67
CA LYS A 563 -18.12 9.39 -27.54
C LYS A 563 -16.73 9.78 -27.03
N CYS A 564 -16.26 10.91 -27.51
CA CYS A 564 -14.97 11.46 -27.10
C CYS A 564 -14.86 11.57 -25.57
N HIS A 565 -13.77 11.02 -25.00
CA HIS A 565 -13.51 10.92 -23.54
C HIS A 565 -12.29 11.75 -23.11
N SER A 566 -12.17 12.96 -23.63
CA SER A 566 -11.36 14.05 -23.07
C SER A 566 -9.88 13.74 -22.74
N GLY A 567 -9.22 12.87 -23.51
CA GLY A 567 -7.79 12.59 -23.38
C GLY A 567 -7.40 11.39 -22.51
N GLU A 568 -8.36 10.70 -21.88
CA GLU A 568 -8.10 9.37 -21.31
C GLU A 568 -7.79 8.36 -22.44
N LEU A 569 -6.96 7.36 -22.20
CA LEU A 569 -6.63 6.34 -23.21
C LEU A 569 -7.89 5.52 -23.55
N CYS A 570 -8.20 5.36 -24.84
CA CYS A 570 -9.35 4.56 -25.25
C CYS A 570 -9.24 3.12 -24.69
N GLY A 571 -10.29 2.64 -24.03
CA GLY A 571 -10.40 1.25 -23.55
C GLY A 571 -10.49 0.21 -24.67
N SER A 572 -10.85 -1.04 -24.34
CA SER A 572 -10.96 -2.13 -25.32
C SER A 572 -11.94 -1.79 -26.46
N CYS A 573 -11.53 -2.13 -27.68
CA CYS A 573 -12.25 -1.84 -28.90
C CYS A 573 -13.45 -2.78 -29.11
N CYS A 574 -14.59 -2.23 -29.52
CA CYS A 574 -15.85 -2.97 -29.70
C CYS A 574 -16.23 -3.20 -31.19
N GLN A 575 -15.35 -2.87 -32.15
CA GLN A 575 -15.65 -2.95 -33.59
C GLN A 575 -15.21 -4.29 -34.22
N PRO A 576 -15.91 -4.81 -35.24
CA PRO A 576 -15.47 -6.01 -35.98
C PRO A 576 -14.27 -5.68 -36.89
N CYS A 577 -13.21 -6.49 -36.82
CA CYS A 577 -11.96 -6.27 -37.55
C CYS A 577 -12.02 -6.83 -38.98
N GLN A 578 -11.65 -6.06 -40.02
CA GLN A 578 -11.43 -6.59 -41.37
C GLN A 578 -9.94 -6.90 -41.59
N PRO A 579 -9.56 -8.06 -42.16
CA PRO A 579 -10.40 -9.04 -42.86
C PRO A 579 -11.08 -10.12 -41.99
N CYS A 580 -10.93 -10.12 -40.66
CA CYS A 580 -11.29 -11.27 -39.82
C CYS A 580 -12.71 -11.29 -39.18
N HIS A 581 -13.59 -10.35 -39.51
CA HIS A 581 -15.01 -10.21 -39.11
C HIS A 581 -15.38 -10.54 -37.63
N LYS A 582 -14.46 -10.32 -36.67
CA LYS A 582 -14.63 -10.60 -35.23
C LYS A 582 -14.22 -9.38 -34.37
N PRO A 583 -14.74 -9.21 -33.14
CA PRO A 583 -14.36 -8.10 -32.24
C PRO A 583 -12.84 -8.01 -32.09
N CYS A 584 -12.31 -6.80 -31.91
CA CYS A 584 -10.91 -6.38 -32.04
C CYS A 584 -9.90 -7.33 -31.35
N ALA A 585 -9.59 -8.42 -32.03
CA ALA A 585 -8.62 -9.44 -31.67
C ALA A 585 -7.35 -9.23 -32.50
N PRO A 586 -6.19 -9.71 -32.05
CA PRO A 586 -4.92 -9.52 -32.74
C PRO A 586 -4.99 -10.29 -34.06
N CYS A 587 -4.41 -9.72 -35.11
CA CYS A 587 -4.42 -10.33 -36.43
C CYS A 587 -3.63 -11.65 -36.45
N ILE A 588 -4.32 -12.74 -36.78
CA ILE A 588 -3.73 -14.10 -36.88
C ILE A 588 -3.35 -14.50 -38.31
N GLU A 589 -3.54 -13.60 -39.29
CA GLU A 589 -3.10 -13.80 -40.67
C GLU A 589 -1.58 -13.87 -40.78
N LYS A 590 -1.05 -14.38 -41.90
CA LYS A 590 0.41 -14.45 -42.10
C LYS A 590 1.03 -13.05 -42.15
N CYS A 591 2.18 -12.87 -41.49
CA CYS A 591 2.92 -11.61 -41.56
C CYS A 591 3.42 -11.32 -42.99
N GLY A 592 3.18 -10.09 -43.47
CA GLY A 592 3.62 -9.64 -44.80
C GLY A 592 5.08 -9.17 -44.88
N TRP A 593 5.84 -9.22 -43.78
CA TRP A 593 7.22 -8.73 -43.76
C TRP A 593 8.15 -9.73 -44.46
N ALA A 594 8.62 -9.35 -45.65
CA ALA A 594 9.53 -10.14 -46.46
C ALA A 594 10.55 -9.23 -47.18
N CYS A 595 11.77 -9.72 -47.36
CA CYS A 595 12.73 -9.13 -48.30
C CYS A 595 13.65 -10.19 -48.91
N GLU A 596 14.27 -9.86 -50.04
CA GLU A 596 15.17 -10.77 -50.77
C GLU A 596 16.43 -11.15 -49.97
N HIS A 597 16.83 -10.31 -49.00
CA HIS A 597 18.02 -10.53 -48.18
C HIS A 597 17.79 -11.47 -46.98
N MET A 598 16.63 -11.36 -46.32
CA MET A 598 16.37 -11.97 -45.00
C MET A 598 15.08 -12.84 -45.00
N GLY A 599 14.58 -13.25 -46.17
CA GLY A 599 13.39 -14.13 -46.31
C GLY A 599 12.06 -13.51 -45.85
N GLN A 600 11.05 -14.35 -45.61
CA GLN A 600 9.70 -13.95 -45.16
C GLN A 600 9.43 -14.40 -43.71
N CYS A 601 8.75 -13.55 -42.93
CA CYS A 601 8.26 -13.87 -41.59
C CYS A 601 7.20 -14.97 -41.62
N SER A 602 7.33 -15.96 -40.74
CA SER A 602 6.49 -17.16 -40.69
C SER A 602 5.39 -17.09 -39.64
N LEU A 603 5.50 -16.13 -38.73
CA LEU A 603 4.56 -15.95 -37.63
C LEU A 603 3.30 -15.16 -38.05
N PRO A 604 2.22 -15.28 -37.27
CA PRO A 604 1.04 -14.43 -37.44
C PRO A 604 1.39 -12.94 -37.37
N CYS A 605 0.62 -12.11 -38.04
CA CYS A 605 0.91 -10.71 -38.26
C CYS A 605 1.09 -9.94 -36.95
N ALA A 606 0.18 -10.14 -35.99
CA ALA A 606 0.26 -9.49 -34.69
C ALA A 606 1.30 -10.11 -33.74
N ALA A 607 1.99 -11.19 -34.13
CA ALA A 607 3.06 -11.81 -33.34
C ALA A 607 4.38 -11.06 -33.46
N PRO A 608 5.28 -11.12 -32.46
CA PRO A 608 6.62 -10.58 -32.61
C PRO A 608 7.36 -11.37 -33.70
N CYS A 609 7.80 -10.70 -34.76
CA CYS A 609 8.33 -11.37 -35.96
C CYS A 609 9.57 -12.23 -35.66
N ASP A 610 9.70 -13.38 -36.33
CA ASP A 610 10.75 -14.40 -36.15
C ASP A 610 11.95 -14.24 -37.09
N ARG A 611 12.18 -13.04 -37.62
CA ARG A 611 13.30 -12.74 -38.54
C ARG A 611 14.13 -11.55 -38.06
N LEU A 612 15.36 -11.46 -38.55
CA LEU A 612 16.26 -10.33 -38.33
C LEU A 612 15.85 -9.12 -39.18
N PRO A 613 16.06 -7.89 -38.69
CA PRO A 613 15.86 -6.68 -39.49
C PRO A 613 16.86 -6.62 -40.66
N CYS A 614 16.52 -5.87 -41.71
CA CYS A 614 17.38 -5.68 -42.87
C CYS A 614 17.86 -4.22 -42.90
N ASP A 615 19.18 -4.02 -42.89
CA ASP A 615 19.81 -2.69 -42.90
C ASP A 615 20.13 -2.15 -44.29
N LYS A 616 19.84 -2.92 -45.34
CA LYS A 616 20.07 -2.47 -46.73
C LYS A 616 18.97 -1.53 -47.19
N ARG A 617 19.34 -0.44 -47.86
CA ARG A 617 18.43 0.43 -48.58
C ARG A 617 17.66 -0.33 -49.67
N CYS A 618 16.39 0.01 -49.86
CA CYS A 618 15.57 -0.62 -50.90
C CYS A 618 16.08 -0.28 -52.31
N SER A 619 16.24 -1.30 -53.17
CA SER A 619 16.67 -1.16 -54.57
C SER A 619 15.55 -0.79 -55.54
N ARG A 620 14.30 -0.73 -55.08
CA ARG A 620 13.15 -0.37 -55.92
C ARG A 620 13.20 1.11 -56.31
N LYS A 621 12.87 1.39 -57.57
CA LYS A 621 12.70 2.75 -58.07
C LYS A 621 11.26 3.20 -57.84
N LEU A 622 11.11 4.40 -57.29
CA LEU A 622 9.81 5.07 -57.12
C LEU A 622 9.27 5.52 -58.48
N LYS A 623 8.01 5.96 -58.53
CA LYS A 623 7.38 6.47 -59.76
C LYS A 623 8.12 7.65 -60.41
N CYS A 624 8.89 8.40 -59.62
CA CYS A 624 9.76 9.48 -60.11
C CYS A 624 11.08 9.01 -60.74
N GLY A 625 11.36 7.70 -60.76
CA GLY A 625 12.58 7.10 -61.33
C GLY A 625 13.77 6.99 -60.36
N HIS A 626 13.71 7.64 -59.20
CA HIS A 626 14.75 7.61 -58.17
C HIS A 626 14.60 6.41 -57.21
N GLN A 627 15.71 5.99 -56.61
CA GLN A 627 15.75 4.87 -55.68
C GLN A 627 15.02 5.20 -54.36
N CYS A 628 14.28 4.21 -53.85
CA CYS A 628 13.54 4.32 -52.60
C CYS A 628 14.45 4.74 -51.42
N PRO A 629 14.04 5.72 -50.59
CA PRO A 629 14.83 6.20 -49.45
C PRO A 629 14.69 5.32 -48.19
N SER A 630 13.84 4.29 -48.24
CA SER A 630 13.51 3.43 -47.08
C SER A 630 14.25 2.09 -47.11
N PHE A 631 14.29 1.40 -45.97
CA PHE A 631 14.89 0.08 -45.84
C PHE A 631 14.19 -0.99 -46.69
N CYS A 632 14.96 -2.01 -47.07
CA CYS A 632 14.45 -3.14 -47.82
C CYS A 632 13.45 -3.96 -46.97
N GLY A 633 12.24 -4.17 -47.51
CA GLY A 633 11.16 -4.90 -46.84
C GLY A 633 10.11 -3.99 -46.20
N GLU A 634 10.37 -2.68 -46.09
CA GLU A 634 9.36 -1.65 -45.78
C GLU A 634 8.53 -1.27 -47.01
N GLU A 635 7.39 -0.61 -46.77
CA GLU A 635 6.61 -0.02 -47.86
C GLU A 635 7.34 1.21 -48.41
N CYS A 636 7.46 1.28 -49.74
CA CYS A 636 8.22 2.33 -50.41
C CYS A 636 7.43 3.65 -50.39
N PRO A 637 7.94 4.73 -49.74
CA PRO A 637 7.23 5.99 -49.68
C PRO A 637 7.43 6.77 -50.98
N GLU A 638 6.45 6.68 -51.87
CA GLU A 638 6.47 7.31 -53.21
C GLU A 638 6.63 8.83 -53.16
N ASP A 639 6.15 9.47 -52.09
CA ASP A 639 6.08 10.91 -51.91
C ASP A 639 7.25 11.52 -51.09
N LEU A 640 8.20 10.69 -50.67
CA LEU A 640 9.37 11.10 -49.86
C LEU A 640 10.70 10.97 -50.58
N CYS A 641 10.72 10.92 -51.92
CA CYS A 641 11.98 10.98 -52.68
C CYS A 641 12.77 12.25 -52.32
N GLN A 642 13.99 12.12 -51.79
CA GLN A 642 14.83 13.25 -51.35
C GLN A 642 15.11 14.30 -52.45
N LEU A 643 15.09 13.87 -53.73
CA LEU A 643 15.34 14.72 -54.90
C LEU A 643 14.07 15.32 -55.52
N CYS A 644 12.90 14.75 -55.25
CA CYS A 644 11.63 15.15 -55.87
C CYS A 644 10.56 15.62 -54.88
N CYS A 645 10.73 15.38 -53.58
CA CYS A 645 9.77 15.82 -52.59
C CYS A 645 9.79 17.34 -52.44
N GLN A 646 8.69 17.90 -51.91
CA GLN A 646 8.54 19.33 -51.66
C GLN A 646 9.63 19.84 -50.70
N ASP A 647 10.08 21.08 -50.88
CA ASP A 647 11.16 21.67 -50.08
C ASP A 647 10.89 21.64 -48.57
N GLU A 648 9.62 21.79 -48.16
CA GLU A 648 9.20 21.66 -46.77
C GLU A 648 9.58 20.30 -46.16
N ARG A 649 9.49 19.22 -46.94
CA ARG A 649 9.84 17.86 -46.50
C ARG A 649 11.35 17.63 -46.48
N ARG A 650 12.10 18.32 -47.34
CA ARG A 650 13.58 18.26 -47.39
C ARG A 650 14.25 18.98 -46.23
N GLN A 651 13.60 20.04 -45.74
CA GLN A 651 14.05 20.82 -44.58
C GLN A 651 13.57 20.24 -43.25
N ARG A 652 12.88 19.10 -43.28
CA ARG A 652 12.45 18.42 -42.05
C ARG A 652 13.64 17.75 -41.37
N ARG A 653 13.76 17.92 -40.06
CA ARG A 653 14.72 17.18 -39.23
C ARG A 653 14.30 15.71 -39.16
N VAL A 654 15.20 14.82 -39.55
CA VAL A 654 14.94 13.36 -39.60
C VAL A 654 15.90 12.56 -38.71
N ASP A 655 17.06 13.13 -38.40
CA ASP A 655 18.00 12.59 -37.44
C ASP A 655 17.94 13.46 -36.17
N VAL A 656 17.54 12.85 -35.06
CA VAL A 656 17.40 13.55 -33.77
C VAL A 656 18.68 13.41 -32.94
N LEU A 657 19.56 12.45 -33.27
CA LEU A 657 20.83 12.24 -32.57
C LEU A 657 21.87 13.26 -33.04
N GLU A 658 21.97 13.45 -34.36
CA GLU A 658 22.96 14.35 -34.97
C GLU A 658 22.38 15.70 -35.46
N TRP A 659 21.07 15.92 -35.28
CA TRP A 659 20.34 17.13 -35.68
C TRP A 659 20.37 17.42 -37.20
N LYS A 660 20.51 16.40 -38.05
CA LYS A 660 20.57 16.53 -39.51
C LYS A 660 19.19 16.70 -40.15
N LEU A 661 19.13 17.52 -41.21
CA LEU A 661 17.94 17.68 -42.06
C LEU A 661 17.85 16.56 -43.09
N TYR A 662 16.65 16.29 -43.62
CA TYR A 662 16.46 15.21 -44.58
C TYR A 662 17.35 15.35 -45.83
N ARG A 663 17.61 16.56 -46.31
CA ARG A 663 18.51 16.82 -47.44
C ARG A 663 20.00 16.57 -47.16
N GLU A 664 20.40 16.55 -45.89
CA GLU A 664 21.79 16.43 -45.43
C GLU A 664 22.14 14.98 -45.04
N VAL A 665 21.16 14.08 -45.03
CA VAL A 665 21.35 12.66 -44.72
C VAL A 665 21.75 11.90 -45.98
N ASP A 666 22.83 11.13 -45.88
CA ASP A 666 23.13 10.10 -46.87
C ASP A 666 22.22 8.89 -46.65
N LEU A 667 21.38 8.58 -47.63
CA LEU A 667 20.39 7.51 -47.55
C LEU A 667 20.99 6.12 -47.71
N ASP A 668 22.19 6.02 -48.27
CA ASP A 668 22.90 4.75 -48.40
C ASP A 668 23.54 4.32 -47.07
N ASP A 669 23.90 5.28 -46.22
CA ASP A 669 24.37 5.05 -44.86
C ASP A 669 23.20 4.94 -43.86
N SER A 670 22.28 5.92 -43.85
CA SER A 670 21.20 6.03 -42.84
C SER A 670 19.82 6.18 -43.50
N SER A 671 19.28 5.08 -44.03
CA SER A 671 17.93 5.03 -44.62
C SER A 671 16.82 5.44 -43.63
N ILE A 672 15.68 5.91 -44.16
CA ILE A 672 14.56 6.41 -43.34
C ILE A 672 13.46 5.36 -43.13
N VAL A 673 12.68 5.52 -42.06
CA VAL A 673 11.44 4.78 -41.81
C VAL A 673 10.31 5.76 -41.54
N VAL A 674 9.14 5.51 -42.16
CA VAL A 674 7.95 6.33 -42.02
C VAL A 674 7.02 5.72 -40.98
N LEU A 675 6.69 6.48 -39.93
CA LEU A 675 5.75 6.08 -38.89
C LEU A 675 4.30 6.30 -39.34
N SER A 676 3.34 5.62 -38.70
CA SER A 676 1.91 5.77 -38.98
C SER A 676 1.33 7.17 -38.81
N CYS A 677 2.02 8.05 -38.07
CA CYS A 677 1.63 9.44 -37.92
C CYS A 677 2.07 10.32 -39.10
N GLY A 678 2.76 9.76 -40.11
CA GLY A 678 3.31 10.47 -41.26
C GLY A 678 4.68 11.10 -41.01
N HIS A 679 5.21 11.02 -39.79
CA HIS A 679 6.57 11.45 -39.47
C HIS A 679 7.58 10.37 -39.87
N PHE A 680 8.76 10.79 -40.33
CA PHE A 680 9.81 9.89 -40.79
C PHE A 680 11.15 10.27 -40.19
N PHE A 681 11.95 9.27 -39.86
CA PHE A 681 13.23 9.41 -39.16
C PHE A 681 14.26 8.46 -39.74
N THR A 682 15.54 8.76 -39.54
CA THR A 682 16.66 7.84 -39.84
C THR A 682 16.57 6.58 -39.00
N GLY A 683 17.04 5.45 -39.54
CA GLY A 683 17.11 4.16 -38.84
C GLY A 683 17.83 4.24 -37.49
N GLU A 684 18.94 4.98 -37.40
CA GLU A 684 19.73 5.13 -36.15
C GLU A 684 18.93 5.78 -35.02
N THR A 685 18.24 6.89 -35.33
CA THR A 685 17.34 7.57 -34.38
C THR A 685 16.24 6.63 -33.86
N LEU A 686 15.63 5.83 -34.74
CA LEU A 686 14.55 4.90 -34.34
C LEU A 686 15.08 3.64 -33.64
N ASP A 687 16.22 3.09 -34.06
CA ASP A 687 16.84 1.94 -33.43
C ASP A 687 17.26 2.26 -31.98
N GLY A 688 17.81 3.46 -31.75
CA GLY A 688 18.15 3.96 -30.43
C GLY A 688 16.92 4.27 -29.56
N SER A 689 15.90 4.92 -30.12
CA SER A 689 14.70 5.31 -29.35
C SER A 689 13.74 4.15 -29.06
N LEU A 690 13.71 3.11 -29.91
CA LEU A 690 12.85 1.93 -29.77
C LEU A 690 13.55 0.74 -29.10
N GLY A 691 14.86 0.83 -28.82
CA GLY A 691 15.60 -0.17 -28.06
C GLY A 691 15.79 -1.49 -28.81
N MET A 692 16.18 -1.45 -30.08
CA MET A 692 16.35 -2.66 -30.92
C MET A 692 17.33 -3.69 -30.34
N THR A 693 18.36 -3.24 -29.61
CA THR A 693 19.34 -4.08 -28.90
C THR A 693 18.72 -4.91 -27.76
N GLN A 694 17.51 -4.59 -27.32
CA GLN A 694 16.77 -5.33 -26.30
C GLN A 694 16.06 -6.57 -26.86
N VAL A 695 15.76 -6.60 -28.16
CA VAL A 695 15.02 -7.69 -28.82
C VAL A 695 15.86 -8.50 -29.81
N TYR A 696 17.03 -7.98 -30.20
CA TYR A 696 18.00 -8.61 -31.10
C TYR A 696 19.40 -8.67 -30.45
N THR A 697 20.23 -9.60 -30.89
CA THR A 697 21.67 -9.64 -30.56
C THR A 697 22.49 -9.07 -31.70
N THR A 698 23.58 -8.36 -31.38
CA THR A 698 24.50 -7.76 -32.35
C THR A 698 25.87 -8.43 -32.28
N ASN A 699 26.56 -8.55 -33.41
CA ASN A 699 27.95 -8.99 -33.47
C ASN A 699 28.92 -7.83 -33.12
N SER A 700 30.22 -8.11 -33.05
CA SER A 700 31.29 -7.12 -32.79
C SER A 700 31.34 -5.97 -33.81
N ASN A 701 30.71 -6.14 -34.97
CA ASN A 701 30.69 -5.16 -36.06
C ASN A 701 29.38 -4.34 -36.06
N GLY A 702 28.49 -4.55 -35.08
CA GLY A 702 27.22 -3.83 -34.96
C GLY A 702 26.04 -4.42 -35.74
N GLU A 703 26.21 -5.53 -36.46
CA GLU A 703 25.14 -6.16 -37.25
C GLU A 703 24.30 -7.13 -36.40
N TYR A 704 22.99 -7.16 -36.66
CA TYR A 704 22.07 -8.07 -35.96
C TYR A 704 22.29 -9.53 -36.39
N ASN A 705 22.60 -10.42 -35.44
CA ASN A 705 22.95 -11.83 -35.70
C ASN A 705 22.01 -12.86 -35.04
N GLY A 706 21.08 -12.44 -34.19
CA GLY A 706 20.20 -13.36 -33.47
C GLY A 706 18.99 -12.69 -32.82
N LEU A 707 18.01 -13.51 -32.45
CA LEU A 707 16.79 -13.11 -31.74
C LEU A 707 16.98 -13.32 -30.24
N ARG A 708 16.69 -12.31 -29.41
CA ARG A 708 16.62 -12.50 -27.95
C ARG A 708 15.26 -13.10 -27.56
N ASP A 709 15.25 -13.88 -26.48
CA ASP A 709 14.00 -14.31 -25.86
C ASP A 709 13.33 -13.12 -25.15
N ILE A 710 12.08 -12.88 -25.51
CA ILE A 710 11.25 -11.77 -25.06
C ILE A 710 10.05 -12.25 -24.24
N ALA A 711 9.97 -13.55 -23.92
CA ALA A 711 8.85 -14.14 -23.18
C ALA A 711 8.80 -13.70 -21.71
N GLY A 712 9.96 -13.47 -21.07
CA GLY A 712 10.07 -13.13 -19.64
C GLY A 712 10.09 -11.64 -19.29
N THR A 713 10.34 -10.76 -20.27
CA THR A 713 10.48 -9.31 -20.02
C THR A 713 9.13 -8.64 -20.29
N LEU A 714 8.38 -8.36 -19.23
CA LEU A 714 7.24 -7.44 -19.31
C LEU A 714 7.81 -6.05 -19.58
N SER A 715 7.50 -5.47 -20.72
CA SER A 715 8.01 -4.14 -21.08
C SER A 715 7.58 -3.14 -20.00
N THR A 716 8.51 -2.65 -19.18
CA THR A 716 8.27 -1.66 -18.11
C THR A 716 7.93 -0.28 -18.69
N SER A 717 8.33 -0.07 -19.95
CA SER A 717 8.02 1.09 -20.77
C SER A 717 6.86 0.73 -21.71
N GLY A 718 5.77 1.49 -21.70
CA GLY A 718 4.57 1.23 -22.53
C GLY A 718 4.83 1.22 -24.04
N VAL A 719 3.76 1.17 -24.85
CA VAL A 719 3.88 1.12 -26.33
C VAL A 719 4.75 2.28 -26.83
N PRO A 720 5.81 2.03 -27.62
CA PRO A 720 6.71 3.07 -28.10
C PRO A 720 5.98 4.16 -28.89
N SER A 721 6.44 5.41 -28.77
CA SER A 721 5.79 6.58 -29.36
C SER A 721 6.71 7.34 -30.30
N CYS A 722 6.09 8.08 -31.23
CA CYS A 722 6.79 8.96 -32.16
C CYS A 722 7.59 10.05 -31.42
N PRO A 723 8.87 10.28 -31.75
CA PRO A 723 9.69 11.33 -31.12
C PRO A 723 9.09 12.74 -31.21
N ASP A 724 8.46 13.09 -32.35
CA ASP A 724 7.93 14.43 -32.60
C ASP A 724 6.52 14.63 -32.02
N CYS A 725 5.57 13.72 -32.29
CA CYS A 725 4.16 13.92 -31.93
C CYS A 725 3.68 13.08 -30.75
N ARG A 726 4.54 12.21 -30.19
CA ARG A 726 4.23 11.30 -29.08
C ARG A 726 3.07 10.33 -29.33
N ILE A 727 2.56 10.24 -30.57
CA ILE A 727 1.55 9.25 -30.96
C ILE A 727 2.17 7.84 -30.91
N PRO A 728 1.53 6.86 -30.25
CA PRO A 728 2.01 5.47 -30.24
C PRO A 728 2.20 4.90 -31.65
N ILE A 729 3.30 4.17 -31.86
CA ILE A 729 3.60 3.54 -33.15
C ILE A 729 2.64 2.37 -33.35
N ARG A 730 1.92 2.37 -34.49
CA ARG A 730 0.91 1.35 -34.79
C ARG A 730 1.54 0.03 -35.19
N GLN A 731 0.90 -1.07 -34.79
CA GLN A 731 1.20 -2.39 -35.35
C GLN A 731 1.02 -2.33 -36.88
N PHE A 732 1.95 -2.98 -37.60
CA PHE A 732 1.98 -3.10 -39.07
C PHE A 732 2.43 -1.84 -39.83
N ALA A 733 2.50 -0.68 -39.18
CA ALA A 733 2.91 0.56 -39.85
C ALA A 733 4.39 0.56 -40.24
N THR A 734 5.25 -0.07 -39.42
CA THR A 734 6.67 -0.22 -39.70
C THR A 734 7.04 -1.68 -39.52
N ARG A 735 7.49 -2.33 -40.58
CA ARG A 735 7.71 -3.78 -40.58
C ARG A 735 8.95 -4.18 -39.78
N ARG A 736 10.01 -3.37 -39.82
CA ARG A 736 11.27 -3.49 -39.07
C ARG A 736 11.05 -3.52 -37.56
N TYR A 737 10.24 -2.61 -37.04
CA TYR A 737 10.00 -2.45 -35.60
C TYR A 737 8.83 -3.28 -35.07
N ASN A 738 8.14 -4.05 -35.91
CA ASN A 738 6.98 -4.84 -35.51
C ASN A 738 7.30 -5.83 -34.38
N ARG A 739 8.52 -6.36 -34.26
CA ARG A 739 8.89 -7.27 -33.15
C ARG A 739 8.75 -6.56 -31.79
N VAL A 740 9.25 -5.32 -31.68
CA VAL A 740 9.15 -4.48 -30.47
C VAL A 740 7.71 -4.03 -30.25
N VAL A 741 7.09 -3.45 -31.28
CA VAL A 741 5.73 -2.88 -31.19
C VAL A 741 4.69 -3.96 -30.88
N ASN A 742 4.74 -5.12 -31.54
CA ASN A 742 3.80 -6.21 -31.29
C ASN A 742 3.96 -6.79 -29.89
N LYS A 743 5.19 -6.89 -29.38
CA LYS A 743 5.45 -7.33 -28.00
C LYS A 743 4.89 -6.34 -26.99
N ALA A 744 5.16 -5.05 -27.16
CA ALA A 744 4.66 -4.00 -26.26
C ALA A 744 3.12 -3.93 -26.26
N VAL A 745 2.48 -4.04 -27.43
CA VAL A 745 1.02 -4.06 -27.55
C VAL A 745 0.40 -5.30 -26.90
N MET A 746 1.02 -6.47 -27.03
CA MET A 746 0.58 -7.68 -26.32
C MET A 746 0.64 -7.51 -24.80
N ASP A 747 1.78 -7.05 -24.28
CA ASP A 747 1.98 -6.87 -22.84
C ASP A 747 0.97 -5.85 -22.27
N GLU A 748 0.76 -4.74 -22.96
CA GLU A 748 -0.19 -3.69 -22.57
C GLU A 748 -1.64 -4.19 -22.58
N THR A 749 -2.00 -5.02 -23.57
CA THR A 749 -3.33 -5.63 -23.65
C THR A 749 -3.60 -6.57 -22.48
N ILE A 750 -2.59 -7.38 -22.10
CA ILE A 750 -2.68 -8.30 -20.96
C ILE A 750 -2.76 -7.53 -19.64
N LYS A 751 -1.88 -6.54 -19.44
CA LYS A 751 -1.87 -5.70 -18.22
C LYS A 751 -3.21 -5.00 -17.99
N ARG A 752 -3.80 -4.39 -19.03
CA ARG A 752 -5.09 -3.69 -18.90
C ARG A 752 -6.23 -4.63 -18.56
N PHE A 753 -6.27 -5.80 -19.19
CA PHE A 753 -7.27 -6.81 -18.87
C PHE A 753 -7.24 -7.20 -17.38
N PHE A 754 -6.05 -7.37 -16.81
CA PHE A 754 -5.90 -7.66 -15.39
C PHE A 754 -6.38 -6.57 -14.46
N VAL A 755 -5.96 -5.34 -14.74
CA VAL A 755 -6.29 -4.20 -13.89
C VAL A 755 -7.79 -3.96 -13.90
N ASP A 756 -8.43 -3.98 -15.09
CA ASP A 756 -9.88 -3.83 -15.20
C ASP A 756 -10.64 -5.03 -14.61
N GLY A 757 -10.14 -6.25 -14.81
CA GLY A 757 -10.74 -7.46 -14.27
C GLY A 757 -10.75 -7.47 -12.74
N ARG A 758 -9.60 -7.21 -12.11
CA ARG A 758 -9.47 -7.15 -10.64
C ARG A 758 -10.28 -6.02 -10.03
N ARG A 759 -10.28 -4.83 -10.64
CA ARG A 759 -11.09 -3.69 -10.17
C ARG A 759 -12.58 -4.05 -10.12
N ARG A 760 -13.12 -4.64 -11.18
CA ARG A 760 -14.53 -5.08 -11.22
C ARG A 760 -14.83 -6.15 -10.17
N LEU A 761 -13.93 -7.11 -9.96
CA LEU A 761 -14.11 -8.15 -8.95
C LEU A 761 -14.04 -7.60 -7.53
N GLN A 762 -13.13 -6.66 -7.26
CA GLN A 762 -13.01 -6.00 -5.96
C GLN A 762 -14.27 -5.19 -5.61
N GLU A 763 -14.83 -4.44 -6.57
CA GLU A 763 -16.11 -3.75 -6.41
C GLU A 763 -17.25 -4.72 -6.07
N LEU A 764 -17.31 -5.88 -6.74
CA LEU A 764 -18.31 -6.92 -6.46
C LEU A 764 -18.08 -7.61 -5.11
N GLN A 765 -16.83 -7.81 -4.69
CA GLN A 765 -16.49 -8.38 -3.40
C GLN A 765 -16.87 -7.45 -2.25
N GLN A 766 -16.64 -6.15 -2.36
CA GLN A 766 -17.09 -5.15 -1.38
C GLN A 766 -18.62 -5.13 -1.27
N ARG A 767 -19.32 -5.17 -2.41
CA ARG A 767 -20.80 -5.26 -2.44
C ARG A 767 -21.30 -6.55 -1.81
N LEU A 768 -20.61 -7.68 -2.02
CA LEU A 768 -20.94 -8.95 -1.37
C LEU A 768 -20.79 -8.83 0.15
N ALA A 769 -19.65 -8.34 0.64
CA ALA A 769 -19.39 -8.17 2.08
C ALA A 769 -20.46 -7.29 2.75
N ALA A 770 -20.80 -6.15 2.13
CA ALA A 770 -21.85 -5.25 2.61
C ALA A 770 -23.24 -5.90 2.58
N ALA A 771 -23.54 -6.71 1.56
CA ALA A 771 -24.81 -7.44 1.48
C ALA A 771 -24.90 -8.56 2.53
N THR A 772 -23.80 -9.28 2.80
CA THR A 772 -23.76 -10.33 3.82
C THR A 772 -23.82 -9.78 5.24
N ALA A 773 -23.22 -8.62 5.52
CA ALA A 773 -23.31 -7.96 6.83
C ALA A 773 -24.77 -7.59 7.18
N LYS A 774 -25.58 -7.23 6.18
CA LYS A 774 -27.00 -6.91 6.36
C LYS A 774 -27.88 -8.12 6.66
N LEU A 775 -27.38 -9.35 6.49
CA LEU A 775 -28.13 -10.59 6.76
C LEU A 775 -28.11 -11.00 8.24
N SER A 776 -28.12 -10.04 9.16
CA SER A 776 -28.14 -10.33 10.60
C SER A 776 -29.42 -11.06 11.02
N LEU A 777 -29.30 -11.79 12.13
CA LEU A 777 -30.38 -12.58 12.73
C LEU A 777 -31.44 -11.73 13.44
N ASP A 778 -31.14 -10.46 13.70
CA ASP A 778 -32.05 -9.49 14.35
C ASP A 778 -32.96 -8.79 13.34
N ASN A 779 -32.57 -8.81 12.05
CA ASN A 779 -33.35 -8.29 10.93
C ASN A 779 -34.25 -9.35 10.28
N ILE A 780 -34.59 -10.41 11.00
CA ILE A 780 -35.62 -11.36 10.55
C ILE A 780 -36.97 -10.71 10.87
N PRO A 781 -37.84 -10.43 9.87
CA PRO A 781 -39.16 -9.86 10.14
C PRO A 781 -39.89 -10.75 11.17
N GLU A 782 -40.54 -10.13 12.16
CA GLU A 782 -41.50 -10.86 13.00
C GLU A 782 -42.49 -11.56 12.07
N TRP A 783 -42.44 -12.89 12.03
CA TRP A 783 -43.38 -13.68 11.25
C TRP A 783 -44.69 -13.65 12.02
N ASP A 784 -45.48 -12.62 11.77
CA ASP A 784 -46.84 -12.55 12.28
C ASP A 784 -47.68 -13.65 11.60
N ASP A 785 -48.60 -14.26 12.35
CA ASP A 785 -49.48 -15.38 11.93
C ASP A 785 -50.38 -15.02 10.73
N THR A 786 -50.29 -13.78 10.24
CA THR A 786 -51.05 -13.19 9.15
C THR A 786 -50.40 -13.33 7.76
N VAL A 787 -49.13 -13.78 7.65
CA VAL A 787 -48.44 -13.92 6.34
C VAL A 787 -48.85 -15.23 5.63
N PRO A 788 -49.53 -15.18 4.46
CA PRO A 788 -49.98 -16.39 3.76
C PRO A 788 -48.80 -17.24 3.27
N ARG A 789 -48.91 -18.57 3.43
CA ARG A 789 -47.91 -19.60 3.07
C ARG A 789 -47.39 -19.52 1.62
N SER A 790 -48.12 -18.86 0.71
CA SER A 790 -47.73 -18.64 -0.70
C SER A 790 -46.74 -17.48 -0.92
N GLY A 791 -46.56 -16.58 0.06
CA GLY A 791 -45.70 -15.39 -0.03
C GLY A 791 -44.26 -15.58 0.45
N THR A 792 -43.95 -16.67 1.15
CA THR A 792 -42.64 -16.94 1.77
C THR A 792 -41.46 -16.95 0.78
N SER A 793 -41.65 -17.50 -0.43
CA SER A 793 -40.64 -17.48 -1.50
C SER A 793 -40.37 -16.07 -2.06
N SER A 794 -41.32 -15.13 -1.95
CA SER A 794 -41.13 -13.74 -2.37
C SER A 794 -40.34 -12.93 -1.33
N VAL A 795 -40.61 -13.13 -0.05
CA VAL A 795 -39.88 -12.51 1.07
C VAL A 795 -38.41 -12.93 1.07
N LEU A 796 -38.13 -14.23 0.87
CA LEU A 796 -36.75 -14.71 0.72
C LEU A 796 -36.05 -14.13 -0.52
N ARG A 797 -36.76 -14.02 -1.64
CA ARG A 797 -36.22 -13.38 -2.86
C ARG A 797 -35.91 -11.91 -2.66
N ASP A 798 -36.72 -11.20 -1.87
CA ASP A 798 -36.51 -9.79 -1.55
C ASP A 798 -35.35 -9.58 -0.57
N ARG A 799 -35.23 -10.45 0.45
CA ARG A 799 -34.07 -10.48 1.36
C ARG A 799 -32.76 -10.76 0.62
N HIS A 800 -32.78 -11.70 -0.34
CA HIS A 800 -31.60 -12.04 -1.16
C HIS A 800 -31.50 -11.22 -2.45
N ARG A 801 -32.29 -10.14 -2.62
CA ARG A 801 -32.37 -9.39 -3.88
C ARG A 801 -31.01 -8.84 -4.33
N GLU A 802 -30.25 -8.28 -3.40
CA GLU A 802 -28.93 -7.71 -3.73
C GLU A 802 -27.90 -8.80 -4.02
N LEU A 803 -27.90 -9.92 -3.28
CA LEU A 803 -27.05 -11.08 -3.58
C LEU A 803 -27.36 -11.68 -4.96
N ASN A 804 -28.64 -11.79 -5.32
CA ASN A 804 -29.06 -12.26 -6.64
C ASN A 804 -28.64 -11.31 -7.78
N ARG A 805 -28.66 -9.99 -7.55
CA ARG A 805 -28.14 -8.99 -8.51
C ARG A 805 -26.64 -9.10 -8.69
N ILE A 806 -25.89 -9.29 -7.61
CA ILE A 806 -24.45 -9.54 -7.66
C ILE A 806 -24.18 -10.82 -8.46
N ASN A 807 -24.95 -11.88 -8.22
CA ASN A 807 -24.81 -13.15 -8.94
C ASN A 807 -25.07 -13.00 -10.45
N LEU A 808 -26.11 -12.26 -10.84
CA LEU A 808 -26.40 -11.96 -12.24
C LEU A 808 -25.27 -11.15 -12.90
N THR A 809 -24.76 -10.16 -12.18
CA THR A 809 -23.65 -9.31 -12.64
C THR A 809 -22.37 -10.15 -12.82
N LEU A 810 -22.09 -11.07 -11.90
CA LEU A 810 -20.98 -12.02 -12.01
C LEU A 810 -21.13 -12.99 -13.18
N GLY A 811 -22.35 -13.48 -13.45
CA GLY A 811 -22.62 -14.30 -14.63
C GLY A 811 -22.31 -13.59 -15.93
N ILE A 812 -22.75 -12.32 -16.05
CA ILE A 812 -22.45 -11.47 -17.21
C ILE A 812 -20.94 -11.18 -17.29
N ALA A 813 -20.30 -10.84 -16.17
CA ALA A 813 -18.87 -10.57 -16.11
C ALA A 813 -18.04 -11.81 -16.48
N LYS A 814 -18.41 -13.00 -16.02
CA LYS A 814 -17.76 -14.27 -16.38
C LYS A 814 -17.90 -14.56 -17.87
N GLN A 815 -19.10 -14.36 -18.45
CA GLN A 815 -19.31 -14.50 -19.89
C GLN A 815 -18.50 -13.48 -20.68
N GLN A 816 -18.46 -12.22 -20.27
CA GLN A 816 -17.63 -11.19 -20.91
C GLN A 816 -16.15 -11.50 -20.78
N MET A 817 -15.67 -11.92 -19.61
CA MET A 817 -14.26 -12.26 -19.39
C MET A 817 -13.84 -13.54 -20.16
N ASP A 818 -14.75 -14.49 -20.36
CA ASP A 818 -14.51 -15.71 -21.15
C ASP A 818 -14.59 -15.46 -22.67
N THR A 819 -15.50 -14.58 -23.13
CA THR A 819 -15.73 -14.31 -24.56
C THR A 819 -14.92 -13.12 -25.11
N GLU A 820 -14.76 -12.02 -24.37
CA GLU A 820 -14.05 -10.80 -24.78
C GLU A 820 -12.52 -10.96 -24.75
N HIS A 821 -11.97 -11.92 -23.99
CA HIS A 821 -10.52 -12.07 -23.78
C HIS A 821 -9.84 -13.31 -24.41
N GLN A 822 -10.51 -13.96 -25.37
CA GLN A 822 -9.85 -14.84 -26.34
C GLN A 822 -8.86 -14.20 -27.36
N PRO A 823 -8.78 -12.87 -27.58
CA PRO A 823 -7.77 -12.20 -28.41
C PRO A 823 -6.33 -12.74 -28.26
N ALA A 824 -5.76 -12.68 -27.05
CA ALA A 824 -4.39 -13.11 -26.80
C ALA A 824 -4.21 -14.64 -26.89
N LYS A 825 -5.21 -15.41 -26.45
CA LYS A 825 -5.21 -16.88 -26.54
C LYS A 825 -5.26 -17.37 -27.99
N LYS A 826 -6.14 -16.81 -28.82
CA LYS A 826 -6.23 -17.13 -30.26
C LYS A 826 -4.93 -16.81 -31.00
N LEU A 827 -4.30 -15.70 -30.67
CA LEU A 827 -2.99 -15.35 -31.22
C LEU A 827 -1.90 -16.31 -30.74
N PHE A 828 -1.89 -16.65 -29.45
CA PHE A 828 -0.94 -17.62 -28.89
C PHE A 828 -1.09 -18.99 -29.54
N ASP A 829 -2.32 -19.49 -29.68
CA ASP A 829 -2.63 -20.76 -30.35
C ASP A 829 -2.19 -20.74 -31.83
N ALA A 830 -2.36 -19.59 -32.51
CA ALA A 830 -1.88 -19.38 -33.88
C ALA A 830 -0.35 -19.33 -33.99
N ILE A 831 0.35 -18.72 -33.02
CA ILE A 831 1.82 -18.71 -32.92
C ILE A 831 2.33 -20.14 -32.71
N VAL A 832 1.78 -20.87 -31.74
CA VAL A 832 2.14 -22.27 -31.45
C VAL A 832 1.89 -23.15 -32.67
N SER A 833 0.76 -22.97 -33.36
CA SER A 833 0.43 -23.71 -34.57
C SER A 833 1.39 -23.42 -35.72
N SER A 834 1.83 -22.16 -35.87
CA SER A 834 2.79 -21.74 -36.91
C SER A 834 4.19 -22.30 -36.64
N ARG A 835 4.65 -22.23 -35.39
CA ARG A 835 5.92 -22.84 -34.94
C ARG A 835 5.91 -24.36 -35.11
N ARG A 836 4.81 -25.04 -34.77
CA ARG A 836 4.64 -26.48 -35.01
C ARG A 836 4.70 -26.86 -36.50
N ARG A 837 4.26 -25.98 -37.42
CA ARG A 837 4.38 -26.20 -38.86
C ARG A 837 5.82 -26.04 -39.35
N GLN A 838 6.56 -25.05 -38.86
CA GLN A 838 8.01 -24.88 -39.14
C GLN A 838 8.84 -26.08 -38.66
N LEU A 839 8.54 -26.58 -37.45
CA LEU A 839 9.14 -27.80 -36.89
C LEU A 839 8.90 -29.06 -37.72
N LYS A 840 7.91 -29.10 -38.63
CA LYS A 840 7.67 -30.26 -39.51
C LYS A 840 8.51 -30.24 -40.80
N THR A 841 9.06 -29.09 -41.18
CA THR A 841 9.87 -28.90 -42.39
C THR A 841 11.39 -28.95 -42.13
N LEU A 842 11.81 -29.04 -40.86
CA LEU A 842 13.21 -29.08 -40.42
C LEU A 842 13.69 -30.52 -40.13
N SER A 843 14.99 -30.80 -40.34
CA SER A 843 15.60 -32.11 -40.05
C SER A 843 15.58 -32.43 -38.55
N MET A 844 15.69 -33.70 -38.16
CA MET A 844 15.56 -34.13 -36.75
C MET A 844 16.56 -33.46 -35.81
N GLU A 845 17.76 -33.14 -36.30
CA GLU A 845 18.83 -32.43 -35.55
C GLU A 845 18.51 -30.93 -35.35
N GLN A 846 17.79 -30.31 -36.27
CA GLN A 846 17.36 -28.91 -36.19
C GLN A 846 16.12 -28.70 -35.29
N ARG A 847 15.46 -29.80 -34.87
CA ARG A 847 14.25 -29.76 -34.02
C ARG A 847 14.55 -29.62 -32.52
N LEU A 848 15.75 -30.03 -32.07
CA LEU A 848 16.08 -30.08 -30.63
C LEU A 848 16.08 -28.71 -29.92
N PRO A 849 16.63 -27.61 -30.50
CA PRO A 849 16.66 -26.31 -29.83
C PRO A 849 15.27 -25.66 -29.70
N GLU A 850 14.39 -25.87 -30.69
CA GLU A 850 13.05 -25.26 -30.73
C GLU A 850 12.00 -25.98 -29.87
N LEU A 851 12.25 -27.23 -29.48
CA LEU A 851 11.38 -27.99 -28.57
C LEU A 851 11.41 -27.44 -27.13
N SER A 852 12.40 -26.61 -26.77
CA SER A 852 12.55 -26.08 -25.41
C SER A 852 11.67 -24.86 -25.09
N LEU A 853 10.93 -24.31 -26.07
CA LEU A 853 10.15 -23.06 -25.92
C LEU A 853 8.62 -23.23 -26.00
N THR A 854 8.10 -24.45 -25.91
CA THR A 854 6.65 -24.67 -25.69
C THR A 854 6.30 -24.51 -24.21
N GLY A 855 6.50 -23.30 -23.67
CA GLY A 855 5.93 -22.94 -22.38
C GLY A 855 4.39 -22.91 -22.46
N PRO A 856 3.67 -23.28 -21.39
CA PRO A 856 2.22 -23.11 -21.33
C PRO A 856 1.84 -21.65 -21.63
N PRO A 857 0.61 -21.38 -22.14
CA PRO A 857 0.14 -20.01 -22.28
C PRO A 857 0.35 -19.25 -20.98
N PRO A 858 0.72 -17.95 -21.02
CA PRO A 858 0.98 -17.18 -19.81
C PRO A 858 -0.14 -17.41 -18.79
N ALA A 859 0.22 -17.77 -17.54
CA ALA A 859 -0.64 -18.22 -16.42
C ALA A 859 -1.74 -17.22 -15.98
N TYR A 860 -1.93 -16.20 -16.78
CA TYR A 860 -2.42 -14.91 -16.43
C TYR A 860 -3.92 -14.75 -16.75
N ASN A 861 -4.39 -15.29 -17.88
CA ASN A 861 -5.80 -15.16 -18.28
C ASN A 861 -6.76 -15.97 -17.39
N SER A 862 -6.27 -17.02 -16.74
CA SER A 862 -7.11 -17.93 -15.95
C SER A 862 -7.34 -17.44 -14.51
N GLN A 863 -6.49 -16.56 -13.98
CA GLN A 863 -6.59 -16.12 -12.58
C GLN A 863 -7.88 -15.32 -12.32
N VAL A 864 -8.16 -14.30 -13.14
CA VAL A 864 -9.35 -13.45 -12.97
C VAL A 864 -10.65 -14.25 -13.14
N LEU A 865 -10.66 -15.22 -14.07
CA LEU A 865 -11.81 -16.10 -14.27
C LEU A 865 -12.07 -17.03 -13.08
N LEU A 866 -11.00 -17.57 -12.48
CA LEU A 866 -11.09 -18.41 -11.28
C LEU A 866 -11.47 -17.58 -10.04
N GLU A 867 -11.00 -16.34 -9.92
CA GLU A 867 -11.44 -15.38 -8.89
C GLU A 867 -12.94 -15.06 -9.03
N ALA A 868 -13.42 -14.81 -10.25
CA ALA A 868 -14.84 -14.60 -10.51
C ALA A 868 -15.70 -15.84 -10.18
N GLU A 869 -15.20 -17.03 -10.51
CA GLU A 869 -15.85 -18.30 -10.18
C GLU A 869 -15.90 -18.53 -8.66
N ALA A 870 -14.82 -18.23 -7.94
CA ALA A 870 -14.80 -18.29 -6.49
C ALA A 870 -15.79 -17.32 -5.85
N LEU A 871 -15.87 -16.07 -6.34
CA LEU A 871 -16.83 -15.08 -5.83
C LEU A 871 -18.29 -15.51 -6.09
N HIS A 872 -18.56 -16.11 -7.25
CA HIS A 872 -19.88 -16.68 -7.56
C HIS A 872 -20.24 -17.82 -6.59
N LEU A 873 -19.28 -18.68 -6.22
CA LEU A 873 -19.50 -19.73 -5.21
C LEU A 873 -19.73 -19.13 -3.81
N GLN A 874 -19.02 -18.06 -3.45
CA GLN A 874 -19.23 -17.35 -2.17
C GLN A 874 -20.64 -16.74 -2.07
N VAL A 875 -21.16 -16.14 -3.16
CA VAL A 875 -22.54 -15.61 -3.20
C VAL A 875 -23.56 -16.74 -2.99
N ARG A 876 -23.39 -17.87 -3.68
CA ARG A 876 -24.26 -19.05 -3.52
C ARG A 876 -24.22 -19.60 -2.10
N ALA A 877 -23.02 -19.71 -1.53
CA ALA A 877 -22.83 -20.13 -0.15
C ALA A 877 -23.52 -19.17 0.82
N ALA A 878 -23.36 -17.85 0.69
CA ALA A 878 -23.99 -16.87 1.56
C ALA A 878 -25.53 -16.99 1.58
N ILE A 879 -26.15 -17.16 0.39
CA ILE A 879 -27.61 -17.40 0.29
C ILE A 879 -27.99 -18.70 1.00
N LEU A 880 -27.23 -19.77 0.79
CA LEU A 880 -27.47 -21.07 1.40
C LEU A 880 -27.34 -21.01 2.93
N GLN A 881 -26.30 -20.36 3.45
CA GLN A 881 -26.06 -20.19 4.88
C GLN A 881 -27.19 -19.41 5.55
N ASP A 882 -27.66 -18.31 4.95
CA ASP A 882 -28.80 -17.54 5.49
C ASP A 882 -30.10 -18.37 5.47
N LYS A 883 -30.38 -19.11 4.37
CA LYS A 883 -31.53 -20.03 4.30
C LYS A 883 -31.50 -21.09 5.41
N MET A 884 -30.33 -21.67 5.70
CA MET A 884 -30.17 -22.68 6.75
C MET A 884 -30.29 -22.09 8.16
N ARG A 885 -29.79 -20.86 8.38
CA ARG A 885 -29.94 -20.13 9.65
C ARG A 885 -31.40 -19.79 9.93
N ILE A 886 -32.13 -19.30 8.93
CA ILE A 886 -33.58 -19.01 9.05
C ILE A 886 -34.34 -20.29 9.37
N ALA A 887 -34.05 -21.37 8.65
CA ALA A 887 -34.73 -22.65 8.84
C ALA A 887 -34.48 -23.27 10.22
N ALA A 888 -33.33 -23.00 10.86
CA ALA A 888 -33.05 -23.44 12.22
C ALA A 888 -33.84 -22.65 13.29
N LYS A 889 -34.19 -21.39 13.02
CA LYS A 889 -34.99 -20.53 13.92
C LYS A 889 -36.50 -20.69 13.73
N VAL A 890 -36.97 -20.88 12.50
CA VAL A 890 -38.41 -20.95 12.16
C VAL A 890 -38.69 -22.26 11.41
N PRO A 891 -39.00 -23.35 12.13
CA PRO A 891 -39.21 -24.67 11.53
C PRO A 891 -40.43 -24.73 10.60
N GLU A 892 -41.49 -23.96 10.87
CA GLU A 892 -42.75 -24.00 10.09
C GLU A 892 -42.57 -23.53 8.64
N LEU A 893 -41.50 -22.79 8.34
CA LEU A 893 -41.24 -22.31 6.98
C LEU A 893 -40.98 -23.40 5.96
N GLN A 894 -40.46 -24.55 6.42
CA GLN A 894 -40.04 -25.62 5.53
C GLN A 894 -41.23 -26.27 4.81
N GLU A 895 -42.43 -26.22 5.41
CA GLU A 895 -43.64 -26.83 4.88
C GLU A 895 -44.22 -26.06 3.67
N GLY A 896 -43.92 -24.76 3.54
CA GLY A 896 -44.42 -23.89 2.47
C GLY A 896 -43.46 -23.66 1.29
N LEU A 897 -42.21 -24.11 1.36
CA LEU A 897 -41.18 -23.84 0.35
C LEU A 897 -41.19 -24.85 -0.81
N LYS A 898 -41.01 -24.36 -2.04
CA LYS A 898 -40.78 -25.20 -3.22
C LYS A 898 -39.50 -26.03 -3.04
N ASN A 899 -39.43 -27.21 -3.65
CA ASN A 899 -38.28 -28.12 -3.53
C ASN A 899 -36.91 -27.47 -3.84
N ALA A 900 -36.86 -26.54 -4.81
CA ALA A 900 -35.63 -25.81 -5.17
C ALA A 900 -35.23 -24.72 -4.15
N ASP A 901 -36.18 -24.24 -3.35
CA ASP A 901 -35.95 -23.21 -2.33
C ASP A 901 -35.60 -23.79 -0.95
N ARG A 902 -35.59 -25.13 -0.82
CA ARG A 902 -35.27 -25.79 0.44
C ARG A 902 -33.79 -25.56 0.84
N PRO A 903 -33.51 -25.26 2.12
CA PRO A 903 -32.16 -24.95 2.61
C PRO A 903 -31.08 -26.01 2.34
N GLY A 904 -31.46 -27.27 2.08
CA GLY A 904 -30.50 -28.36 1.82
C GLY A 904 -30.33 -28.76 0.35
N ALA A 905 -31.07 -28.16 -0.60
CA ALA A 905 -31.16 -28.67 -1.96
C ALA A 905 -29.88 -28.44 -2.81
N ASP A 906 -29.22 -27.29 -2.66
CA ASP A 906 -28.05 -26.89 -3.48
C ASP A 906 -26.69 -27.28 -2.86
N VAL A 907 -26.67 -27.87 -1.66
CA VAL A 907 -25.41 -28.19 -0.95
C VAL A 907 -24.52 -29.15 -1.75
N PRO A 908 -25.00 -30.29 -2.31
CA PRO A 908 -24.13 -31.20 -3.05
C PRO A 908 -23.58 -30.58 -4.36
N GLY A 909 -24.38 -29.72 -5.00
CA GLY A 909 -23.95 -28.98 -6.19
C GLY A 909 -22.84 -27.99 -5.86
N LEU A 910 -23.01 -27.19 -4.81
CA LEU A 910 -22.01 -26.25 -4.33
C LEU A 910 -20.70 -26.94 -3.90
N MET A 911 -20.78 -28.08 -3.20
CA MET A 911 -19.60 -28.87 -2.80
C MET A 911 -18.81 -29.37 -4.00
N LYS A 912 -19.50 -29.90 -5.01
CA LYS A 912 -18.88 -30.37 -6.26
C LYS A 912 -18.19 -29.23 -7.00
N ASP A 913 -18.83 -28.07 -7.10
CA ASP A 913 -18.28 -26.91 -7.81
C ASP A 913 -17.07 -26.32 -7.07
N CYS A 914 -17.08 -26.29 -5.73
CA CYS A 914 -15.91 -25.90 -4.93
C CYS A 914 -14.71 -26.83 -5.16
N MET A 915 -14.93 -28.16 -5.20
CA MET A 915 -13.87 -29.13 -5.47
C MET A 915 -13.26 -28.97 -6.87
N GLU A 916 -14.09 -28.74 -7.88
CA GLU A 916 -13.62 -28.46 -9.24
C GLU A 916 -12.82 -27.14 -9.30
N GLY A 917 -13.26 -26.11 -8.58
CA GLY A 917 -12.54 -24.84 -8.46
C GLY A 917 -11.18 -24.98 -7.77
N ILE A 918 -11.09 -25.79 -6.70
CA ILE A 918 -9.83 -26.10 -6.01
C ILE A 918 -8.87 -26.83 -6.95
N LYS A 919 -9.34 -27.86 -7.67
CA LYS A 919 -8.52 -28.61 -8.63
C LYS A 919 -7.93 -27.70 -9.70
N LYS A 920 -8.74 -26.85 -10.33
CA LYS A 920 -8.26 -25.86 -11.31
C LYS A 920 -7.26 -24.90 -10.68
N SER A 921 -7.54 -24.38 -9.49
CA SER A 921 -6.64 -23.44 -8.80
C SER A 921 -5.26 -24.06 -8.47
N ARG A 922 -5.20 -25.37 -8.20
CA ARG A 922 -3.95 -26.13 -8.04
C ARG A 922 -3.17 -26.24 -9.34
N GLU A 923 -3.84 -26.61 -10.44
CA GLU A 923 -3.23 -26.73 -11.77
C GLU A 923 -2.57 -25.41 -12.20
N TRP A 924 -3.17 -24.28 -11.84
CA TRP A 924 -2.68 -22.92 -12.13
C TRP A 924 -1.79 -22.31 -11.05
N LYS A 925 -1.46 -23.04 -9.97
CA LYS A 925 -0.61 -22.59 -8.84
C LYS A 925 -1.09 -21.28 -8.18
N LEU A 926 -2.39 -21.19 -7.88
CA LEU A 926 -3.01 -20.03 -7.22
C LEU A 926 -3.36 -20.36 -5.75
N PRO A 927 -2.40 -20.27 -4.80
CA PRO A 927 -2.59 -20.74 -3.42
C PRO A 927 -3.70 -19.98 -2.67
N ARG A 928 -3.85 -18.68 -2.91
CA ARG A 928 -4.90 -17.84 -2.30
C ARG A 928 -6.31 -18.38 -2.59
N LEU A 929 -6.58 -18.73 -3.84
CA LEU A 929 -7.90 -19.27 -4.25
C LEU A 929 -8.16 -20.66 -3.68
N VAL A 930 -7.12 -21.51 -3.61
CA VAL A 930 -7.24 -22.83 -2.96
C VAL A 930 -7.65 -22.67 -1.51
N ILE A 931 -7.03 -21.75 -0.77
CA ILE A 931 -7.36 -21.49 0.64
C ILE A 931 -8.81 -21.00 0.79
N SER A 932 -9.21 -19.97 0.04
CA SER A 932 -10.57 -19.41 0.14
C SER A 932 -11.66 -20.43 -0.21
N LEU A 933 -11.45 -21.25 -1.24
CA LEU A 933 -12.41 -22.30 -1.62
C LEU A 933 -12.46 -23.45 -0.59
N SER A 934 -11.32 -23.83 -0.02
CA SER A 934 -11.26 -24.83 1.06
C SER A 934 -11.99 -24.37 2.32
N GLN A 935 -11.86 -23.10 2.71
CA GLN A 935 -12.62 -22.51 3.81
C GLN A 935 -14.13 -22.50 3.52
N LEU A 936 -14.52 -22.09 2.31
CA LEU A 936 -15.93 -22.08 1.89
C LEU A 936 -16.56 -23.48 1.94
N TYR A 937 -15.80 -24.50 1.49
CA TYR A 937 -16.18 -25.90 1.55
C TYR A 937 -16.37 -26.37 3.00
N ALA A 938 -15.43 -26.05 3.88
CA ALA A 938 -15.49 -26.43 5.29
C ALA A 938 -16.68 -25.78 6.03
N GLN A 939 -16.88 -24.47 5.85
CA GLN A 939 -18.01 -23.74 6.46
C GLN A 939 -19.35 -24.32 6.04
N THR A 940 -19.51 -24.59 4.74
CA THR A 940 -20.75 -25.14 4.20
C THR A 940 -20.97 -26.58 4.66
N SER A 941 -19.90 -27.39 4.80
CA SER A 941 -19.98 -28.75 5.33
C SER A 941 -20.41 -28.78 6.80
N GLN A 942 -19.92 -27.85 7.62
CA GLN A 942 -20.30 -27.77 9.03
C GLN A 942 -21.79 -27.41 9.19
N LEU A 943 -22.26 -26.43 8.43
CA LEU A 943 -23.66 -26.00 8.46
C LEU A 943 -24.60 -27.10 7.96
N ALA A 944 -24.22 -27.82 6.89
CA ALA A 944 -24.95 -28.98 6.41
C ALA A 944 -25.03 -30.10 7.45
N GLY A 945 -23.94 -30.38 8.16
CA GLY A 945 -23.90 -31.35 9.26
C GLY A 945 -24.85 -30.99 10.41
N ARG A 946 -24.86 -29.72 10.84
CA ARG A 946 -25.76 -29.23 11.91
C ARG A 946 -27.23 -29.35 11.52
N TYR A 947 -27.57 -28.93 10.30
CA TYR A 947 -28.93 -29.01 9.77
C TYR A 947 -29.42 -30.46 9.65
N SER A 948 -28.56 -31.38 9.18
CA SER A 948 -28.89 -32.81 9.09
C SER A 948 -29.15 -33.44 10.47
N ALA A 949 -28.39 -33.05 11.50
CA ALA A 949 -28.56 -33.55 12.86
C ALA A 949 -29.91 -33.13 13.46
N GLN A 950 -30.36 -31.90 13.17
CA GLN A 950 -31.58 -31.31 13.72
C GLN A 950 -32.87 -31.87 13.09
N TYR A 951 -32.87 -32.21 11.80
CA TYR A 951 -34.10 -32.53 11.05
C TYR A 951 -34.28 -34.01 10.65
N ARG A 952 -33.42 -34.94 11.11
CA ARG A 952 -33.49 -36.39 10.75
C ARG A 952 -33.78 -36.63 9.26
N ALA A 953 -33.20 -35.81 8.38
CA ALA A 953 -33.36 -35.99 6.95
C ALA A 953 -32.61 -37.27 6.55
N ARG A 954 -33.37 -38.37 6.37
CA ARG A 954 -32.92 -39.54 5.63
C ARG A 954 -32.68 -39.12 4.19
N THR A 955 -31.52 -38.56 3.87
CA THR A 955 -30.93 -38.61 2.51
C THR A 955 -29.54 -37.96 2.49
N VAL A 956 -28.60 -38.76 1.97
CA VAL A 956 -27.22 -38.45 1.55
C VAL A 956 -26.16 -38.40 2.65
N GLU A 957 -25.01 -39.01 2.36
CA GLU A 957 -23.84 -39.23 3.21
C GLU A 957 -23.10 -37.90 3.52
N TRP A 958 -23.70 -37.03 4.33
CA TRP A 958 -23.06 -35.77 4.76
C TRP A 958 -21.81 -35.99 5.64
N ARG A 959 -21.58 -37.21 6.13
CA ARG A 959 -20.38 -37.58 6.91
C ARG A 959 -19.09 -37.50 6.07
N ASP A 960 -19.16 -37.77 4.78
CA ASP A 960 -17.97 -37.84 3.92
C ASP A 960 -17.41 -36.46 3.57
N TYR A 961 -18.28 -35.43 3.54
CA TYR A 961 -17.85 -34.05 3.30
C TYR A 961 -17.02 -33.47 4.45
N GLY A 962 -17.29 -33.87 5.69
CA GLY A 962 -16.53 -33.42 6.86
C GLY A 962 -15.10 -33.93 6.87
N ALA A 963 -14.87 -35.20 6.49
CA ALA A 963 -13.53 -35.76 6.36
C ALA A 963 -12.73 -35.06 5.25
N THR A 964 -13.37 -34.89 4.09
CA THR A 964 -12.78 -34.18 2.94
C THR A 964 -12.45 -32.73 3.28
N ALA A 965 -13.31 -32.02 4.02
CA ALA A 965 -13.06 -30.66 4.48
C ALA A 965 -11.84 -30.56 5.40
N GLY A 966 -11.63 -31.55 6.28
CA GLY A 966 -10.46 -31.62 7.14
C GLY A 966 -9.16 -31.74 6.36
N GLU A 967 -9.11 -32.61 5.35
CA GLU A 967 -7.95 -32.78 4.47
C GLU A 967 -7.63 -31.50 3.69
N LEU A 968 -8.65 -30.85 3.13
CA LEU A 968 -8.52 -29.59 2.38
C LEU A 968 -8.01 -28.43 3.25
N LEU A 969 -8.44 -28.34 4.51
CA LEU A 969 -7.97 -27.31 5.44
C LEU A 969 -6.52 -27.56 5.89
N ILE A 970 -6.10 -28.82 6.06
CA ILE A 970 -4.70 -29.16 6.35
C ILE A 970 -3.79 -28.74 5.19
N GLU A 971 -4.21 -29.02 3.96
CA GLU A 971 -3.50 -28.57 2.76
C GLU A 971 -3.47 -27.04 2.66
N ALA A 972 -4.60 -26.36 2.91
CA ALA A 972 -4.67 -24.90 2.93
C ALA A 972 -3.68 -24.29 3.94
N LEU A 973 -3.53 -24.90 5.12
CA LEU A 973 -2.59 -24.47 6.15
C LEU A 973 -1.12 -24.63 5.74
N GLN A 974 -0.81 -25.65 4.93
CA GLN A 974 0.52 -25.79 4.32
C GLN A 974 0.77 -24.70 3.26
N LEU A 975 -0.27 -24.36 2.48
CA LEU A 975 -0.19 -23.32 1.45
C LEU A 975 -0.08 -21.90 2.03
N CYS A 976 -0.61 -21.64 3.23
CA CYS A 976 -0.41 -20.37 3.94
C CYS A 976 1.08 -20.03 4.17
N GLY A 977 1.98 -21.02 4.23
CA GLY A 977 3.42 -20.76 4.37
C GLY A 977 4.14 -20.35 3.08
N THR A 978 3.44 -20.19 1.95
CA THR A 978 4.06 -20.04 0.62
C THR A 978 4.01 -18.62 0.04
N PHE A 979 3.31 -17.67 0.68
CA PHE A 979 3.18 -16.28 0.20
C PHE A 979 3.09 -15.27 1.37
N GLU A 980 3.45 -14.00 1.12
CA GLU A 980 3.67 -12.95 2.13
C GLU A 980 2.44 -12.66 3.02
N ASP A 981 1.22 -12.59 2.47
CA ASP A 981 -0.03 -12.39 3.25
C ASP A 981 -0.60 -13.69 3.87
N GLY A 982 0.19 -14.76 3.94
CA GLY A 982 -0.31 -16.09 4.29
C GLY A 982 -0.72 -16.27 5.76
N GLU A 983 -0.23 -15.40 6.65
CA GLU A 983 -0.49 -15.49 8.10
C GLU A 983 -1.94 -15.12 8.48
N SER A 984 -2.54 -14.13 7.82
CA SER A 984 -3.95 -13.76 8.05
C SER A 984 -4.90 -14.93 7.74
N PHE A 985 -4.70 -15.58 6.59
CA PHE A 985 -5.45 -16.77 6.21
C PHE A 985 -5.19 -17.97 7.13
N ARG A 986 -4.01 -18.02 7.78
CA ARG A 986 -3.63 -19.15 8.63
C ARG A 986 -4.49 -19.22 9.89
N GLU A 987 -4.80 -18.08 10.50
CA GLU A 987 -5.67 -18.00 11.67
C GLU A 987 -7.09 -18.46 11.33
N ASP A 988 -7.66 -17.93 10.25
CA ASP A 988 -9.01 -18.31 9.77
C ASP A 988 -9.10 -19.82 9.44
N VAL A 989 -8.07 -20.39 8.80
CA VAL A 989 -8.01 -21.83 8.48
C VAL A 989 -7.88 -22.67 9.76
N GLN A 990 -7.10 -22.23 10.74
CA GLN A 990 -6.97 -22.91 12.04
C GLN A 990 -8.26 -22.90 12.83
N GLU A 991 -8.97 -21.77 12.84
CA GLU A 991 -10.28 -21.65 13.49
C GLU A 991 -11.31 -22.58 12.83
N ALA A 992 -11.38 -22.59 11.49
CA ALA A 992 -12.24 -23.50 10.75
C ALA A 992 -11.93 -24.98 11.06
N LEU A 993 -10.64 -25.34 11.20
CA LEU A 993 -10.21 -26.68 11.56
C LEU A 993 -10.58 -27.06 13.01
N LYS A 994 -10.48 -26.12 13.94
CA LYS A 994 -10.89 -26.31 15.35
C LYS A 994 -12.41 -26.50 15.46
N ALA A 995 -13.19 -25.69 14.75
CA ALA A 995 -14.65 -25.80 14.68
C ALA A 995 -15.12 -27.14 14.09
N LEU A 996 -14.32 -27.75 13.21
CA LEU A 996 -14.61 -29.08 12.66
C LEU A 996 -14.35 -30.21 13.69
N LYS A 997 -13.39 -30.01 14.61
CA LYS A 997 -13.00 -30.99 15.65
C LYS A 997 -13.83 -30.91 16.93
N SER A 998 -14.41 -29.75 17.26
CA SER A 998 -15.09 -29.47 18.54
C SER A 998 -16.41 -30.23 18.78
N THR A 999 -16.78 -31.19 17.93
CA THR A 999 -17.93 -32.08 18.13
C THR A 999 -17.61 -33.32 18.97
N ARG A 1000 -16.40 -33.42 19.54
CA ARG A 1000 -16.00 -34.49 20.47
C ARG A 1000 -15.55 -33.90 21.81
N TYR A 1001 -16.19 -34.32 22.91
CA TYR A 1001 -15.78 -33.96 24.26
C TYR A 1001 -14.36 -34.48 24.55
N GLU A 1002 -13.44 -33.59 24.95
CA GLU A 1002 -12.15 -33.96 25.53
C GLU A 1002 -12.27 -34.09 27.05
N LYS A 1003 -11.43 -34.93 27.66
CA LYS A 1003 -11.38 -35.08 29.12
C LYS A 1003 -10.94 -33.76 29.76
N VAL A 1004 -11.76 -33.25 30.69
CA VAL A 1004 -11.46 -32.04 31.49
C VAL A 1004 -10.10 -32.20 32.16
N SER A 1005 -9.23 -31.21 31.99
CA SER A 1005 -7.88 -31.23 32.52
C SER A 1005 -7.89 -31.13 34.06
N ARG A 1006 -6.83 -31.61 34.72
CA ARG A 1006 -6.69 -31.51 36.19
C ARG A 1006 -6.70 -30.08 36.71
N GLU A 1007 -6.36 -29.10 35.87
CA GLU A 1007 -6.31 -27.68 36.20
C GLU A 1007 -7.71 -27.06 36.17
N GLU A 1008 -8.53 -27.42 35.19
CA GLU A 1008 -9.94 -27.01 35.11
C GLU A 1008 -10.76 -27.59 36.27
N VAL A 1009 -10.54 -28.86 36.64
CA VAL A 1009 -11.17 -29.47 37.82
C VAL A 1009 -10.82 -28.70 39.10
N LYS A 1010 -9.56 -28.24 39.25
CA LYS A 1010 -9.14 -27.41 40.39
C LYS A 1010 -9.82 -26.04 40.40
N ALA A 1011 -9.96 -25.40 39.24
CA ALA A 1011 -10.62 -24.11 39.12
C ALA A 1011 -12.11 -24.18 39.48
N ILE A 1012 -12.80 -25.24 39.03
CA ILE A 1012 -14.20 -25.52 39.37
C ILE A 1012 -14.35 -25.72 40.90
N LYS A 1013 -13.44 -26.48 41.53
CA LYS A 1013 -13.42 -26.66 42.99
C LYS A 1013 -13.22 -25.34 43.74
N LEU A 1014 -12.33 -24.47 43.26
CA LEU A 1014 -12.08 -23.17 43.89
C LEU A 1014 -13.32 -22.28 43.84
N ALA A 1015 -13.99 -22.23 42.69
CA ALA A 1015 -15.19 -21.42 42.47
C ALA A 1015 -16.38 -21.84 43.33
N MET A 1016 -16.51 -23.14 43.64
CA MET A 1016 -17.57 -23.63 44.52
C MET A 1016 -17.42 -23.22 45.99
N VAL A 1017 -16.17 -23.01 46.45
CA VAL A 1017 -15.87 -22.66 47.84
C VAL A 1017 -15.89 -21.14 48.07
N SER A 1018 -15.67 -20.32 47.02
CA SER A 1018 -15.45 -18.87 47.16
C SER A 1018 -16.61 -17.95 46.71
N GLY A 1019 -17.76 -18.48 46.30
CA GLY A 1019 -18.89 -17.69 45.78
C GLY A 1019 -19.82 -17.10 46.85
N PHE A 1020 -20.46 -15.95 46.55
CA PHE A 1020 -21.40 -15.20 47.43
C PHE A 1020 -22.79 -15.88 47.54
N GLY A 1021 -22.76 -17.18 47.79
CA GLY A 1021 -23.84 -18.18 47.71
C GLY A 1021 -23.30 -19.60 47.53
N GLY A 1022 -21.97 -19.78 47.61
CA GLY A 1022 -21.29 -21.08 47.57
C GLY A 1022 -21.48 -21.84 48.89
N MET A 1023 -21.40 -23.17 48.79
CA MET A 1023 -21.63 -24.09 49.91
C MET A 1023 -20.63 -23.79 51.04
N SER A 1024 -21.08 -23.10 52.09
CA SER A 1024 -20.25 -22.70 53.24
C SER A 1024 -19.88 -23.87 54.18
N THR A 1025 -20.11 -25.11 53.74
CA THR A 1025 -19.78 -26.33 54.49
C THR A 1025 -19.08 -27.32 53.55
N ASN A 1026 -18.03 -27.99 54.05
CA ASN A 1026 -17.31 -29.09 53.37
C ASN A 1026 -18.18 -30.34 53.12
N SER A 1027 -19.48 -30.20 52.84
CA SER A 1027 -20.46 -31.29 52.78
C SER A 1027 -21.07 -31.51 51.40
N GLY A 1028 -20.72 -30.74 50.37
CA GLY A 1028 -21.24 -30.95 49.01
C GLY A 1028 -20.59 -32.12 48.28
N HIS A 1029 -21.38 -33.01 47.67
CA HIS A 1029 -20.91 -34.18 46.92
C HIS A 1029 -21.28 -34.10 45.43
N TRP A 1030 -20.44 -34.69 44.59
CA TRP A 1030 -20.65 -34.77 43.14
C TRP A 1030 -21.32 -36.08 42.75
N TYR A 1031 -22.25 -35.98 41.80
CA TYR A 1031 -23.04 -37.10 41.27
C TYR A 1031 -23.05 -37.06 39.75
N ASN A 1032 -23.25 -38.22 39.14
CA ASN A 1032 -23.49 -38.37 37.71
C ASN A 1032 -24.95 -38.79 37.50
N CYS A 1033 -25.59 -38.20 36.48
CA CYS A 1033 -26.88 -38.70 36.03
C CYS A 1033 -26.74 -40.09 35.38
N GLN A 1034 -27.87 -40.74 35.05
CA GLN A 1034 -27.87 -42.06 34.41
C GLN A 1034 -27.07 -42.12 33.09
N ASN A 1035 -26.88 -40.99 32.42
CA ASN A 1035 -26.10 -40.86 31.18
C ASN A 1035 -24.67 -40.36 31.39
N GLY A 1036 -24.20 -40.25 32.65
CA GLY A 1036 -22.81 -39.93 32.98
C GLY A 1036 -22.46 -38.44 33.05
N HIS A 1037 -23.45 -37.53 33.05
CA HIS A 1037 -23.20 -36.09 33.15
C HIS A 1037 -23.07 -35.65 34.63
N PRO A 1038 -22.00 -34.94 35.01
CA PRO A 1038 -21.75 -34.57 36.40
C PRO A 1038 -22.61 -33.38 36.87
N PHE A 1039 -23.07 -33.43 38.12
CA PHE A 1039 -23.77 -32.36 38.84
C PHE A 1039 -23.44 -32.42 40.35
N ALA A 1040 -23.69 -31.34 41.10
CA ALA A 1040 -23.35 -31.25 42.53
C ALA A 1040 -24.60 -31.04 43.41
N ILE A 1041 -24.60 -31.59 44.63
CA ILE A 1041 -25.65 -31.40 45.64
C ILE A 1041 -25.05 -30.68 46.85
N GLY A 1042 -25.70 -29.61 47.30
CA GLY A 1042 -25.12 -28.63 48.24
C GLY A 1042 -25.41 -28.81 49.72
N GLU A 1043 -26.55 -28.28 50.19
CA GLU A 1043 -26.74 -27.87 51.59
C GLU A 1043 -26.72 -29.00 52.65
N CYS A 1044 -26.63 -30.27 52.26
CA CYS A 1044 -26.39 -31.39 53.19
C CYS A 1044 -25.64 -32.58 52.56
N GLY A 1045 -25.16 -32.45 51.32
CA GLY A 1045 -24.53 -33.54 50.57
C GLY A 1045 -25.48 -34.67 50.14
N MET A 1046 -26.77 -34.57 50.45
CA MET A 1046 -27.79 -35.58 50.17
C MET A 1046 -28.99 -34.94 49.45
N PRO A 1047 -29.69 -35.67 48.58
CA PRO A 1047 -30.77 -35.09 47.77
C PRO A 1047 -32.05 -34.84 48.58
N MET A 1048 -32.59 -33.63 48.47
CA MET A 1048 -33.88 -33.23 49.08
C MET A 1048 -34.91 -32.73 48.05
N GLU A 1049 -34.51 -32.63 46.79
CA GLU A 1049 -35.36 -32.24 45.67
C GLU A 1049 -35.02 -33.06 44.42
N VAL A 1050 -36.03 -33.31 43.58
CA VAL A 1050 -35.86 -33.95 42.27
C VAL A 1050 -35.85 -32.89 41.17
N ALA A 1051 -34.77 -32.85 40.38
CA ALA A 1051 -34.60 -31.97 39.23
C ALA A 1051 -34.37 -32.76 37.92
N ARG A 1052 -34.13 -32.06 36.80
CA ARG A 1052 -33.78 -32.66 35.50
C ARG A 1052 -32.40 -32.21 35.04
N CYS A 1053 -31.64 -33.14 34.48
CA CYS A 1053 -30.33 -32.86 33.89
C CYS A 1053 -30.51 -31.89 32.70
N PRO A 1054 -29.81 -30.73 32.68
CA PRO A 1054 -29.91 -29.75 31.60
C PRO A 1054 -29.46 -30.29 30.23
N GLU A 1055 -28.58 -31.30 30.22
CA GLU A 1055 -27.98 -31.82 28.99
C GLU A 1055 -28.77 -32.99 28.37
N CYS A 1056 -29.30 -33.91 29.18
CA CYS A 1056 -30.00 -35.09 28.68
C CYS A 1056 -31.46 -35.23 29.16
N GLY A 1057 -31.92 -34.35 30.04
CA GLY A 1057 -33.30 -34.35 30.56
C GLY A 1057 -33.62 -35.48 31.54
N ALA A 1058 -32.66 -36.36 31.88
CA ALA A 1058 -32.84 -37.43 32.86
C ALA A 1058 -33.12 -36.86 34.27
N ARG A 1059 -33.89 -37.60 35.10
CA ARG A 1059 -34.18 -37.20 36.48
C ARG A 1059 -32.89 -37.27 37.32
N ILE A 1060 -32.62 -36.23 38.09
CA ILE A 1060 -31.45 -36.09 38.98
C ILE A 1060 -31.93 -35.62 40.36
N GLY A 1061 -31.10 -35.79 41.39
CA GLY A 1061 -31.49 -35.47 42.78
C GLY A 1061 -32.21 -36.64 43.46
N GLY A 1062 -33.27 -36.35 44.22
CA GLY A 1062 -33.93 -37.32 45.12
C GLY A 1062 -34.74 -36.66 46.24
N LEU A 1063 -35.50 -37.44 47.03
CA LEU A 1063 -36.29 -36.97 48.17
C LEU A 1063 -35.90 -37.75 49.43
N ASP A 1064 -36.05 -37.13 50.61
CA ASP A 1064 -35.76 -37.76 51.92
C ASP A 1064 -34.37 -38.41 52.02
N HIS A 1065 -33.36 -37.80 51.40
CA HIS A 1065 -31.99 -38.30 51.29
C HIS A 1065 -31.82 -39.59 50.46
N GLU A 1066 -32.83 -40.05 49.72
CA GLU A 1066 -32.71 -41.15 48.76
C GLU A 1066 -32.55 -40.62 47.33
N LEU A 1067 -31.54 -41.14 46.60
CA LEU A 1067 -31.26 -40.76 45.21
C LEU A 1067 -32.26 -41.39 44.25
N VAL A 1068 -32.59 -40.67 43.17
CA VAL A 1068 -33.35 -41.23 42.06
C VAL A 1068 -32.54 -42.33 41.36
N ASP A 1069 -33.22 -43.42 40.96
CA ASP A 1069 -32.63 -44.56 40.24
C ASP A 1069 -31.76 -44.12 39.06
N GLY A 1070 -30.54 -44.64 39.00
CA GLY A 1070 -29.56 -44.36 37.95
C GLY A 1070 -28.62 -43.19 38.23
N VAL A 1071 -28.81 -42.43 39.32
CA VAL A 1071 -27.82 -41.45 39.79
C VAL A 1071 -26.70 -42.16 40.57
N SER A 1072 -25.45 -41.86 40.25
CA SER A 1072 -24.27 -42.46 40.91
C SER A 1072 -23.31 -41.41 41.43
N ARG A 1073 -22.50 -41.71 42.45
CA ARG A 1073 -21.53 -40.75 43.02
C ARG A 1073 -20.32 -40.61 42.10
N ALA A 1074 -19.98 -39.37 41.74
CA ALA A 1074 -18.91 -39.05 40.81
C ALA A 1074 -17.56 -38.91 41.54
N GLN A 1075 -17.02 -40.03 42.05
CA GLN A 1075 -15.78 -40.05 42.84
C GLN A 1075 -14.54 -39.47 42.13
N GLY A 1076 -14.53 -39.42 40.79
CA GLY A 1076 -13.44 -38.81 40.01
C GLY A 1076 -13.44 -37.27 40.02
N MET A 1077 -14.52 -36.65 40.48
CA MET A 1077 -14.68 -35.20 40.61
C MET A 1077 -14.49 -34.71 42.07
N GLU A 1078 -14.54 -35.62 43.05
CA GLU A 1078 -14.13 -35.37 44.44
C GLU A 1078 -12.61 -35.23 44.56
#